data_AF-A0A5B8LY65-F1
#
_entry.id   AF-A0A5B8LY65-F1
#
_cell.length_a   1.000
_cell.length_b   1.000
_cell.length_c   1.000
_cell.angle_alpha   90.00
_cell.angle_beta   90.00
_cell.angle_gamma   90.00
#
_symmetry.space_group_name_H-M   'P 1'
#
loop_
_entity.id
_entity.type
_entity.pdbx_description
1 polymer ?
#
loop_
_entity_poly.entity_id
_entity_poly.type
_entity_poly.pdbx_seq_one_letter_code
_entity_poly.pdbx_strand_id
1 'polypeptide(L)'
;MLIALIGLPFLGSVIAALLPSGARTGAAILAGLVALVCLALTIFSYTGIAGGEVVRHDIAWLPDLGLNVVLRLNGFSWLFAIMITGIGFLVVLYARYYMSPKDPVPRFFSFLLAFMGAMLGIVLSGNLIQLVMFWELTGIFSFLLIGYWHHNAGARDGARMALIVTGTGGLALLVAMLLMGHIVGSYDLDVVLASGDTIRNHPYYIPTLLLVLLAAFTKSAQFPFQFWLPRAMAAPTPVSAYLHSATMVKAGVFLLVLFWPVMAGTQAWQWIVTYTGLATLLIGAYSAIFQQDLKGVLAYSTISHLGLITALIGMSSPLALVAAIFHIANHATFKASLFMAAGIIDHETGTRDIRRLSGLFRFMPFTATLAMVAAAAMAGVPLLNGFLSKEMFFAETAIKNTNPFVDVSLPFAAVLGSLFAVTYSLRFIHGVFFGPPPTELDRVPHEPPALMRRPIEILVLICLLVGIIPGIAIGPYLGAAVLSVLGPEAPYYSLAIWHGFTTPLLMSLVALVGGVLLYFLLQKYLARGIDGAPLIDDLIGPRTFERLLILLSVRWAKTLERVFGTRRLQPQLAILVGIAVLAGAAPFLGASGRLSLSLEGADLALAFVWVIGTTCAVGAAVQAKYHRLAALMLMGGAGLATCITFVWFSAPDLALTQLLVEVVTTVLILLGLRWLPKRWQDANIDVAKSRGARFRRARDMVLAIASGTGLAFMAYAVMTRDAPRSIASFFVENAYALGGGHNVVNVILVDFRGFDTLGEITVLGIVALTTFALLRRFRPAADSIERPEQQVIQSGFEGQRSADAEGTILSDFLFVPSVIMRWLFPVIIVLAIYLFLRGHDQPGGGFIAGITMSIAFVLQYLAGGTRWVEDRLRILPTYWIGAGLLLALLTGIGSWLFGYPFLTTSFRYLDLPLFGKIPMATALLFDLGVFILVVGATVLILVAIAHQSIRGAKPARLRPARVDTPPAGNAEAE
;
A
#
# COMPACT_ATOMS: atom_id res chain seq x y z
N MET A 1 18.25 -23.44 27.50
CA MET A 1 17.13 -24.29 27.03
C MET A 1 16.06 -23.51 26.26
N LEU A 2 15.40 -22.50 26.87
CA LEU A 2 14.33 -21.73 26.21
C LEU A 2 14.75 -21.08 24.88
N ILE A 3 15.96 -20.50 24.83
CA ILE A 3 16.53 -19.94 23.59
C ILE A 3 16.63 -21.01 22.50
N ALA A 4 17.08 -22.23 22.85
CA ALA A 4 17.22 -23.32 21.89
C ALA A 4 15.86 -23.80 21.38
N LEU A 5 14.82 -23.86 22.22
CA LEU A 5 13.47 -24.23 21.81
C LEU A 5 12.92 -23.32 20.71
N ILE A 6 13.20 -22.02 20.77
CA ILE A 6 12.75 -21.06 19.76
C ILE A 6 13.73 -20.99 18.58
N GLY A 7 15.04 -20.95 18.84
CA GLY A 7 16.06 -20.74 17.84
C GLY A 7 16.31 -21.94 16.92
N LEU A 8 16.23 -23.18 17.43
CA LEU A 8 16.51 -24.38 16.65
C LEU A 8 15.56 -24.56 15.45
N PRO A 9 14.23 -24.38 15.57
CA PRO A 9 13.34 -24.43 14.41
C PRO A 9 13.66 -23.37 13.35
N PHE A 10 14.01 -22.14 13.72
CA PHE A 10 14.40 -21.12 12.75
C PHE A 10 15.74 -21.44 12.07
N LEU A 11 16.74 -21.89 12.83
CA LEU A 11 18.01 -22.34 12.27
C LEU A 11 17.81 -23.54 11.31
N GLY A 12 17.04 -24.53 11.74
CA GLY A 12 16.68 -25.68 10.91
C GLY A 12 15.90 -25.28 9.66
N SER A 13 15.06 -24.25 9.73
CA SER A 13 14.35 -23.68 8.59
C SER A 13 15.31 -23.07 7.55
N VAL A 14 16.30 -22.29 8.00
CA VAL A 14 17.32 -21.70 7.11
C VAL A 14 18.16 -22.79 6.46
N ILE A 15 18.62 -23.77 7.23
CA ILE A 15 19.40 -24.89 6.70
C ILE A 15 18.57 -25.67 5.68
N ALA A 16 17.29 -25.95 5.96
CA ALA A 16 16.40 -26.64 5.02
C ALA A 16 16.16 -25.84 3.73
N ALA A 17 16.13 -24.51 3.80
CA ALA A 17 15.99 -23.64 2.61
C ALA A 17 17.22 -23.67 1.71
N LEU A 18 18.41 -23.89 2.27
CA LEU A 18 19.68 -23.97 1.53
C LEU A 18 19.91 -25.36 0.90
N LEU A 19 19.12 -26.37 1.25
CA LEU A 19 19.23 -27.71 0.66
C LEU A 19 18.75 -27.71 -0.81
N PRO A 20 19.37 -28.51 -1.69
CA PRO A 20 18.92 -28.69 -3.06
C PRO A 20 17.47 -29.19 -3.12
N SER A 21 16.68 -28.75 -4.10
CA SER A 21 15.25 -29.07 -4.22
C SER A 21 14.93 -30.58 -4.21
N GLY A 22 15.85 -31.42 -4.69
CA GLY A 22 15.74 -32.89 -4.68
C GLY A 22 16.11 -33.58 -3.35
N ALA A 23 16.61 -32.85 -2.35
CA ALA A 23 17.12 -33.41 -1.09
C ALA A 23 16.02 -33.81 -0.08
N ARG A 24 14.98 -34.52 -0.53
CA ARG A 24 13.80 -34.91 0.28
C ARG A 24 14.18 -35.61 1.59
N THR A 25 15.06 -36.61 1.53
CA THR A 25 15.44 -37.40 2.72
C THR A 25 16.28 -36.57 3.69
N GLY A 26 17.25 -35.80 3.19
CA GLY A 26 18.09 -34.92 4.02
C GLY A 26 17.25 -33.87 4.75
N ALA A 27 16.31 -33.22 4.05
CA ALA A 27 15.41 -32.24 4.65
C ALA A 27 14.49 -32.84 5.71
N ALA A 28 13.96 -34.05 5.48
CA ALA A 28 13.13 -34.74 6.46
C ALA A 28 13.90 -35.18 7.71
N ILE A 29 15.14 -35.68 7.54
CA ILE A 29 16.00 -36.05 8.68
C ILE A 29 16.33 -34.80 9.50
N LEU A 30 16.73 -33.70 8.84
CA LEU A 30 16.98 -32.42 9.50
C LEU A 30 15.77 -31.95 10.30
N ALA A 31 14.59 -31.89 9.67
CA ALA A 31 13.37 -31.46 10.34
C ALA A 31 12.98 -32.41 11.48
N GLY A 32 13.17 -33.72 11.29
CA GLY A 32 12.88 -34.75 12.29
C GLY A 32 13.78 -34.62 13.51
N LEU A 33 15.09 -34.41 13.30
CA LEU A 33 16.06 -34.18 14.37
C LEU A 33 15.76 -32.90 15.14
N VAL A 34 15.48 -31.79 14.44
CA VAL A 34 15.13 -30.52 15.08
C VAL A 34 13.85 -30.68 15.92
N ALA A 35 12.80 -31.28 15.36
CA ALA A 35 11.55 -31.50 16.08
C ALA A 35 11.73 -32.46 17.27
N LEU A 36 12.54 -33.51 17.13
CA LEU A 36 12.86 -34.46 18.21
C LEU A 36 13.65 -33.80 19.34
N VAL A 37 14.65 -32.96 19.02
CA VAL A 37 15.41 -32.21 20.02
C VAL A 37 14.50 -31.23 20.75
N CYS A 38 13.64 -30.48 20.04
CA CYS A 38 12.67 -29.59 20.67
C CYS A 38 11.67 -30.36 21.56
N LEU A 39 11.21 -31.53 21.13
CA LEU A 39 10.36 -32.40 21.94
C LEU A 39 11.07 -32.86 23.21
N ALA A 40 12.31 -33.35 23.10
CA ALA A 40 13.11 -33.76 24.25
C ALA A 40 13.32 -32.61 25.24
N LEU A 41 13.73 -31.43 24.75
CA LEU A 41 13.89 -30.23 25.58
C LEU A 41 12.58 -29.81 26.27
N THR A 42 11.43 -29.98 25.60
CA THR A 42 10.12 -29.70 26.19
C THR A 42 9.76 -30.74 27.26
N ILE A 43 10.06 -32.02 27.05
CA ILE A 43 9.81 -33.05 28.08
C ILE A 43 10.68 -32.77 29.33
N PHE A 44 11.97 -32.46 29.13
CA PHE A 44 12.88 -32.16 30.24
C PHE A 44 12.51 -30.88 31.00
N SER A 45 11.84 -29.92 30.36
CA SER A 45 11.43 -28.68 31.04
C SER A 45 10.24 -28.85 31.99
N TYR A 46 9.57 -30.01 31.98
CA TYR A 46 8.44 -30.30 32.87
C TYR A 46 8.83 -30.23 34.35
N THR A 47 10.02 -30.71 34.71
CA THR A 47 10.47 -30.76 36.11
C THR A 47 10.60 -29.36 36.73
N GLY A 48 10.90 -28.34 35.91
CA GLY A 48 10.99 -26.95 36.36
C GLY A 48 9.66 -26.21 36.44
N ILE A 49 8.54 -26.82 36.03
CA ILE A 49 7.20 -26.21 36.11
C ILE A 49 6.18 -27.06 36.87
N ALA A 50 6.53 -28.31 37.21
CA ALA A 50 5.62 -29.25 37.87
C ALA A 50 5.12 -28.75 39.24
N GLY A 51 5.93 -27.95 39.95
CA GLY A 51 5.56 -27.32 41.22
C GLY A 51 4.78 -26.00 41.10
N GLY A 52 4.39 -25.59 39.89
CA GLY A 52 3.76 -24.28 39.65
C GLY A 52 4.75 -23.14 39.43
N GLU A 53 6.05 -23.43 39.43
CA GLU A 53 7.11 -22.47 39.12
C GLU A 53 7.08 -22.03 37.65
N VAL A 54 7.67 -20.86 37.38
CA VAL A 54 7.79 -20.28 36.04
C VAL A 54 9.25 -20.17 35.68
N VAL A 55 9.68 -20.88 34.63
CA VAL A 55 11.04 -20.77 34.10
C VAL A 55 11.10 -19.55 33.20
N ARG A 56 11.90 -18.55 33.60
CA ARG A 56 12.01 -17.26 32.91
C ARG A 56 13.45 -16.97 32.48
N HIS A 57 13.60 -16.34 31.32
CA HIS A 57 14.88 -15.84 30.82
C HIS A 57 14.70 -14.51 30.10
N ASP A 58 15.44 -13.49 30.52
CA ASP A 58 15.35 -12.13 30.03
C ASP A 58 16.61 -11.75 29.23
N ILE A 59 16.40 -11.28 27.99
CA ILE A 59 17.46 -10.76 27.13
C ILE A 59 17.16 -9.29 26.86
N ALA A 60 18.05 -8.40 27.28
CA ALA A 60 17.91 -6.96 27.05
C ALA A 60 17.99 -6.66 25.54
N TRP A 61 17.00 -5.95 25.02
CA TRP A 61 16.99 -5.51 23.61
C TRP A 61 16.80 -3.99 23.49
N LEU A 62 15.63 -3.48 23.88
CA LEU A 62 15.34 -2.03 23.97
C LEU A 62 14.65 -1.75 25.31
N PRO A 63 15.42 -1.72 26.42
CA PRO A 63 14.87 -1.62 27.77
C PRO A 63 14.11 -0.31 28.01
N ASP A 64 14.55 0.80 27.42
CA ASP A 64 13.90 2.11 27.55
C ASP A 64 12.48 2.15 26.98
N LEU A 65 12.17 1.24 26.04
CA LEU A 65 10.84 1.06 25.44
C LEU A 65 10.07 -0.11 26.04
N GLY A 66 10.63 -0.81 27.03
CA GLY A 66 10.03 -2.02 27.61
C GLY A 66 9.96 -3.22 26.64
N LEU A 67 10.82 -3.27 25.63
CA LEU A 67 10.80 -4.30 24.57
C LEU A 67 11.88 -5.38 24.77
N ASN A 68 12.19 -5.75 25.99
CA ASN A 68 13.13 -6.86 26.22
C ASN A 68 12.57 -8.17 25.65
N VAL A 69 13.45 -9.04 25.17
CA VAL A 69 13.07 -10.38 24.72
C VAL A 69 12.96 -11.27 25.95
N VAL A 70 11.72 -11.52 26.36
CA VAL A 70 11.40 -12.29 27.56
C VAL A 70 10.89 -13.66 27.12
N LEU A 71 11.59 -14.71 27.55
CA LEU A 71 11.16 -16.08 27.36
C LEU A 71 10.62 -16.63 28.68
N ARG A 72 9.37 -17.10 28.66
CA ARG A 72 8.63 -17.52 29.84
C ARG A 72 7.96 -18.87 29.58
N LEU A 73 8.17 -19.83 30.47
CA LEU A 73 7.56 -21.15 30.42
C LEU A 73 6.91 -21.47 31.78
N ASN A 74 5.58 -21.55 31.79
CA ASN A 74 4.77 -22.07 32.91
C ASN A 74 4.05 -23.35 32.50
N GLY A 75 3.22 -23.94 33.38
CA GLY A 75 2.49 -25.18 33.08
C GLY A 75 1.57 -25.12 31.85
N PHE A 76 0.87 -23.99 31.63
CA PHE A 76 0.00 -23.81 30.48
C PHE A 76 0.78 -23.65 29.17
N SER A 77 1.82 -22.84 29.17
CA SER A 77 2.75 -22.71 28.04
C SER A 77 3.44 -24.04 27.73
N TRP A 78 3.78 -24.83 28.75
CA TRP A 78 4.35 -26.16 28.59
C TRP A 78 3.38 -27.13 27.90
N LEU A 79 2.11 -27.16 28.30
CA LEU A 79 1.08 -27.99 27.66
C LEU A 79 0.94 -27.66 26.16
N PHE A 80 1.02 -26.38 25.80
CA PHE A 80 1.03 -25.98 24.39
C PHE A 80 2.35 -26.33 23.69
N ALA A 81 3.50 -26.13 24.34
CA ALA A 81 4.80 -26.47 23.78
C ALA A 81 4.92 -27.97 23.49
N ILE A 82 4.42 -28.85 24.37
CA ILE A 82 4.46 -30.31 24.16
C ILE A 82 3.52 -30.73 23.01
N MET A 83 2.37 -30.06 22.87
CA MET A 83 1.49 -30.27 21.71
C MET A 83 2.15 -29.82 20.39
N ILE A 84 2.78 -28.64 20.38
CA ILE A 84 3.47 -28.09 19.20
C ILE A 84 4.63 -29.00 18.80
N THR A 85 5.53 -29.34 19.73
CA THR A 85 6.71 -30.16 19.43
C THR A 85 6.37 -31.63 19.19
N GLY A 86 5.48 -32.21 20.00
CA GLY A 86 5.07 -33.61 19.90
C GLY A 86 4.31 -33.90 18.61
N ILE A 87 3.22 -33.17 18.34
CA ILE A 87 2.46 -33.34 17.09
C ILE A 87 3.30 -32.88 15.91
N GLY A 88 4.14 -31.84 16.06
CA GLY A 88 5.07 -31.39 15.03
C GLY A 88 6.05 -32.48 14.60
N PHE A 89 6.66 -33.20 15.55
CA PHE A 89 7.53 -34.34 15.26
C PHE A 89 6.79 -35.47 14.53
N LEU A 90 5.59 -35.82 14.99
CA LEU A 90 4.75 -36.84 14.35
C LEU A 90 4.34 -36.44 12.92
N VAL A 91 4.02 -35.16 12.70
CA VAL A 91 3.70 -34.61 11.37
C VAL A 91 4.93 -34.62 10.46
N VAL A 92 6.13 -34.34 10.97
CA VAL A 92 7.36 -34.42 10.16
C VAL A 92 7.60 -35.85 9.67
N LEU A 93 7.45 -36.85 10.55
CA LEU A 93 7.57 -38.26 10.21
C LEU A 93 6.53 -38.66 9.14
N TYR A 94 5.29 -38.22 9.33
CA TYR A 94 4.20 -38.44 8.37
C TYR A 94 4.47 -37.77 7.00
N ALA A 95 4.89 -36.50 7.01
CA ALA A 95 5.10 -35.68 5.82
C ALA A 95 6.17 -36.27 4.89
N ARG A 96 7.19 -36.92 5.47
CA ARG A 96 8.22 -37.60 4.69
C ARG A 96 7.62 -38.62 3.73
N TYR A 97 6.61 -39.38 4.12
CA TYR A 97 5.98 -40.39 3.26
C TYR A 97 4.87 -39.82 2.38
N TYR A 98 4.13 -38.83 2.88
CA TYR A 98 3.06 -38.16 2.15
C TYR A 98 3.55 -37.31 0.95
N MET A 99 4.64 -36.57 1.11
CA MET A 99 5.11 -35.64 0.06
C MET A 99 5.71 -36.36 -1.15
N SER A 100 5.36 -35.93 -2.36
CA SER A 100 5.91 -36.51 -3.60
C SER A 100 7.40 -36.24 -3.74
N PRO A 101 8.21 -37.18 -4.30
CA PRO A 101 9.60 -36.90 -4.65
C PRO A 101 9.77 -35.78 -5.70
N LYS A 102 8.71 -35.48 -6.47
CA LYS A 102 8.73 -34.42 -7.50
C LYS A 102 8.52 -33.02 -6.93
N ASP A 103 8.03 -32.92 -5.70
CA ASP A 103 7.81 -31.64 -5.02
C ASP A 103 9.11 -31.10 -4.42
N PRO A 104 9.27 -29.77 -4.29
CA PRO A 104 10.40 -29.15 -3.59
C PRO A 104 10.27 -29.32 -2.06
N VAL A 105 10.46 -30.55 -1.57
CA VAL A 105 10.26 -30.93 -0.16
C VAL A 105 11.10 -30.13 0.85
N PRO A 106 12.36 -29.72 0.57
CA PRO A 106 13.11 -28.87 1.50
C PRO A 106 12.42 -27.53 1.80
N ARG A 107 11.76 -26.93 0.80
CA ARG A 107 10.96 -25.71 0.98
C ARG A 107 9.78 -25.94 1.92
N PHE A 108 9.12 -27.10 1.80
CA PHE A 108 8.03 -27.49 2.70
C PHE A 108 8.52 -27.58 4.16
N PHE A 109 9.62 -28.31 4.41
CA PHE A 109 10.15 -28.46 5.77
C PHE A 109 10.72 -27.15 6.33
N SER A 110 11.30 -26.30 5.49
CA SER A 110 11.74 -24.96 5.89
C SER A 110 10.56 -24.14 6.45
N PHE A 111 9.44 -24.07 5.73
CA PHE A 111 8.26 -23.35 6.19
C PHE A 111 7.62 -24.01 7.43
N LEU A 112 7.59 -25.34 7.49
CA LEU A 112 7.04 -26.08 8.63
C LEU A 112 7.84 -25.84 9.92
N LEU A 113 9.17 -25.85 9.84
CA LEU A 113 10.05 -25.57 10.97
C LEU A 113 9.97 -24.10 11.40
N ALA A 114 9.94 -23.16 10.46
CA ALA A 114 9.76 -21.74 10.81
C ALA A 114 8.40 -21.49 11.48
N PHE A 115 7.36 -22.17 11.00
CA PHE A 115 6.04 -22.12 11.63
C PHE A 115 6.07 -22.73 13.06
N MET A 116 6.79 -23.84 13.27
CA MET A 116 7.01 -24.41 14.61
C MET A 116 7.71 -23.42 15.54
N GLY A 117 8.79 -22.77 15.08
CA GLY A 117 9.50 -21.75 15.85
C GLY A 117 8.62 -20.56 16.19
N ALA A 118 7.80 -20.10 15.25
CA ALA A 118 6.85 -19.01 15.48
C ALA A 118 5.77 -19.37 16.51
N MET A 119 5.22 -20.59 16.44
CA MET A 119 4.23 -21.07 17.42
C MET A 119 4.83 -21.23 18.82
N LEU A 120 6.06 -21.76 18.93
CA LEU A 120 6.78 -21.79 20.21
C LEU A 120 7.05 -20.38 20.71
N GLY A 121 7.39 -19.45 19.82
CA GLY A 121 7.56 -18.04 20.14
C GLY A 121 6.31 -17.41 20.76
N ILE A 122 5.11 -17.64 20.20
CA ILE A 122 3.85 -17.15 20.81
C ILE A 122 3.71 -17.66 22.24
N VAL A 123 3.89 -18.96 22.44
CA VAL A 123 3.59 -19.64 23.70
C VAL A 123 4.62 -19.34 24.78
N LEU A 124 5.86 -19.09 24.38
CA LEU A 124 6.98 -18.77 25.28
C LEU A 124 7.20 -17.27 25.46
N SER A 125 6.38 -16.40 24.86
CA SER A 125 6.56 -14.95 24.98
C SER A 125 6.15 -14.45 26.36
N GLY A 126 7.08 -13.79 27.05
CA GLY A 126 6.81 -13.04 28.29
C GLY A 126 6.63 -11.53 28.06
N ASN A 127 6.57 -11.07 26.81
CA ASN A 127 6.33 -9.68 26.46
C ASN A 127 5.19 -9.58 25.43
N LEU A 128 4.30 -8.60 25.60
CA LEU A 128 3.11 -8.44 24.75
C LEU A 128 3.45 -8.15 23.27
N ILE A 129 4.46 -7.32 23.02
CA ILE A 129 4.85 -6.95 21.65
C ILE A 129 5.59 -8.10 20.98
N GLN A 130 6.41 -8.84 21.74
CA GLN A 130 7.04 -10.08 21.27
C GLN A 130 5.99 -11.13 20.87
N LEU A 131 4.92 -11.27 21.66
CA LEU A 131 3.80 -12.17 21.33
C LEU A 131 3.19 -11.79 19.97
N VAL A 132 2.98 -10.50 19.71
CA VAL A 132 2.46 -10.00 18.41
C VAL A 132 3.43 -10.28 17.26
N MET A 133 4.74 -10.11 17.47
CA MET A 133 5.74 -10.44 16.45
C MET A 133 5.62 -11.92 16.03
N PHE A 134 5.59 -12.84 17.00
CA PHE A 134 5.45 -14.26 16.70
C PHE A 134 4.05 -14.59 16.15
N TRP A 135 3.02 -13.88 16.57
CA TRP A 135 1.67 -13.99 16.01
C TRP A 135 1.63 -13.70 14.51
N GLU A 136 2.29 -12.64 14.05
CA GLU A 136 2.40 -12.31 12.63
C GLU A 136 3.28 -13.31 11.87
N LEU A 137 4.41 -13.74 12.47
CA LEU A 137 5.26 -14.78 11.87
C LEU A 137 4.48 -16.09 11.60
N THR A 138 3.62 -16.51 12.54
CA THR A 138 2.75 -17.67 12.27
C THR A 138 1.78 -17.43 11.12
N GLY A 139 1.26 -16.20 10.98
CA GLY A 139 0.42 -15.78 9.85
C GLY A 139 1.16 -15.92 8.52
N ILE A 140 2.37 -15.39 8.43
CA ILE A 140 3.21 -15.43 7.23
C ILE A 140 3.58 -16.87 6.85
N PHE A 141 4.08 -17.67 7.78
CA PHE A 141 4.45 -19.06 7.47
C PHE A 141 3.23 -19.93 7.16
N SER A 142 2.07 -19.67 7.79
CA SER A 142 0.82 -20.35 7.42
C SER A 142 0.38 -20.00 6.01
N PHE A 143 0.49 -18.75 5.59
CA PHE A 143 0.20 -18.30 4.23
C PHE A 143 1.08 -19.04 3.20
N LEU A 144 2.38 -19.15 3.48
CA LEU A 144 3.33 -19.86 2.62
C LEU A 144 3.04 -21.38 2.55
N LEU A 145 2.60 -21.98 3.66
CA LEU A 145 2.24 -23.40 3.71
C LEU A 145 0.90 -23.69 3.02
N ILE A 146 -0.11 -22.82 3.15
CA ILE A 146 -1.39 -22.94 2.45
C ILE A 146 -1.18 -22.76 0.94
N GLY A 147 -0.38 -21.76 0.56
CA GLY A 147 -0.03 -21.46 -0.83
C GLY A 147 1.09 -22.34 -1.41
N TYR A 148 1.43 -23.47 -0.80
CA TYR A 148 2.57 -24.30 -1.21
C TYR A 148 2.53 -24.68 -2.70
N TRP A 149 1.36 -25.17 -3.14
CA TRP A 149 1.05 -25.43 -4.55
C TRP A 149 0.52 -24.17 -5.25
N HIS A 150 1.34 -23.11 -5.28
CA HIS A 150 1.03 -21.79 -5.85
C HIS A 150 0.57 -21.80 -7.32
N HIS A 151 0.78 -22.89 -8.08
CA HIS A 151 0.24 -23.03 -9.43
C HIS A 151 -1.31 -23.20 -9.42
N ASN A 152 -1.87 -23.78 -8.37
CA ASN A 152 -3.32 -23.94 -8.19
C ASN A 152 -3.96 -22.61 -7.75
N ALA A 153 -4.93 -22.11 -8.53
CA ALA A 153 -5.67 -20.89 -8.21
C ALA A 153 -6.37 -20.98 -6.84
N GLY A 154 -7.02 -22.10 -6.54
CA GLY A 154 -7.70 -22.31 -5.26
C GLY A 154 -6.77 -22.25 -4.05
N ALA A 155 -5.52 -22.73 -4.20
CA ALA A 155 -4.52 -22.62 -3.15
C ALA A 155 -4.06 -21.17 -2.94
N ARG A 156 -3.87 -20.41 -4.01
CA ARG A 156 -3.54 -18.97 -3.93
C ARG A 156 -4.66 -18.16 -3.28
N ASP A 157 -5.90 -18.40 -3.70
CA ASP A 157 -7.06 -17.68 -3.18
C ASP A 157 -7.31 -18.00 -1.70
N GLY A 158 -7.20 -19.28 -1.32
CA GLY A 158 -7.27 -19.71 0.07
C GLY A 158 -6.18 -19.11 0.94
N ALA A 159 -4.93 -19.09 0.45
CA ALA A 159 -3.81 -18.47 1.16
C ALA A 159 -4.01 -16.97 1.34
N ARG A 160 -4.36 -16.24 0.27
CA ARG A 160 -4.60 -14.79 0.32
C ARG A 160 -5.70 -14.44 1.31
N MET A 161 -6.81 -15.17 1.28
CA MET A 161 -7.93 -14.94 2.20
C MET A 161 -7.51 -15.19 3.65
N ALA A 162 -6.81 -16.31 3.94
CA ALA A 162 -6.30 -16.58 5.27
C ALA A 162 -5.36 -15.49 5.78
N LEU A 163 -4.45 -14.99 4.93
CA LEU A 163 -3.52 -13.91 5.30
C LEU A 163 -4.25 -12.61 5.60
N ILE A 164 -5.21 -12.20 4.76
CA ILE A 164 -5.95 -10.95 4.98
C ILE A 164 -6.79 -11.02 6.25
N VAL A 165 -7.51 -12.12 6.47
CA VAL A 165 -8.37 -12.26 7.66
C VAL A 165 -7.54 -12.33 8.93
N THR A 166 -6.51 -13.18 8.98
CA THR A 166 -5.70 -13.37 10.18
C THR A 166 -4.72 -12.22 10.41
N GLY A 167 -4.21 -11.57 9.36
CA GLY A 167 -3.36 -10.38 9.45
C GLY A 167 -4.15 -9.14 9.89
N THR A 168 -5.41 -8.99 9.47
CA THR A 168 -6.28 -7.93 10.03
C THR A 168 -6.48 -8.13 11.53
N GLY A 169 -6.70 -9.38 11.97
CA GLY A 169 -6.76 -9.71 13.39
C GLY A 169 -5.45 -9.48 14.14
N GLY A 170 -4.31 -9.81 13.55
CA GLY A 170 -3.02 -9.59 14.19
C GLY A 170 -2.60 -8.11 14.28
N LEU A 171 -2.98 -7.28 13.30
CA LEU A 171 -2.88 -5.82 13.43
C LEU A 171 -3.79 -5.27 14.55
N ALA A 172 -5.00 -5.82 14.70
CA ALA A 172 -5.87 -5.47 15.83
C ALA A 172 -5.22 -5.89 17.17
N LEU A 173 -4.56 -7.05 17.21
CA LEU A 173 -3.81 -7.50 18.39
C LEU A 173 -2.68 -6.53 18.75
N LEU A 174 -1.94 -6.02 17.76
CA LEU A 174 -0.88 -5.03 17.98
C LEU A 174 -1.44 -3.80 18.70
N VAL A 175 -2.54 -3.24 18.19
CA VAL A 175 -3.19 -2.08 18.82
C VAL A 175 -3.70 -2.43 20.22
N ALA A 176 -4.27 -3.63 20.41
CA ALA A 176 -4.73 -4.09 21.72
C ALA A 176 -3.59 -4.19 22.74
N MET A 177 -2.43 -4.75 22.34
CA MET A 177 -1.27 -4.89 23.19
C MET A 177 -0.63 -3.53 23.53
N LEU A 178 -0.64 -2.58 22.60
CA LEU A 178 -0.22 -1.19 22.85
C LEU A 178 -1.14 -0.51 23.86
N LEU A 179 -2.46 -0.65 23.73
CA LEU A 179 -3.43 -0.11 24.68
C LEU A 179 -3.30 -0.79 26.05
N MET A 180 -3.15 -2.11 26.09
CA MET A 180 -2.96 -2.85 27.34
C MET A 180 -1.68 -2.42 28.06
N GLY A 181 -0.58 -2.28 27.33
CA GLY A 181 0.67 -1.76 27.90
C GLY A 181 0.55 -0.31 28.38
N HIS A 182 -0.27 0.52 27.72
CA HIS A 182 -0.58 1.87 28.20
C HIS A 182 -1.42 1.87 29.48
N ILE A 183 -2.42 0.98 29.59
CA ILE A 183 -3.27 0.83 30.78
C ILE A 183 -2.46 0.36 31.99
N VAL A 184 -1.57 -0.61 31.79
CA VAL A 184 -0.76 -1.23 32.85
C VAL A 184 0.52 -0.44 33.15
N GLY A 185 1.04 0.31 32.18
CA GLY A 185 2.35 0.98 32.25
C GLY A 185 3.54 0.05 31.96
N SER A 186 3.31 -1.17 31.48
CA SER A 186 4.35 -2.15 31.15
C SER A 186 3.90 -3.12 30.06
N TYR A 187 4.85 -3.58 29.23
CA TYR A 187 4.65 -4.65 28.25
C TYR A 187 5.06 -6.04 28.76
N ASP A 188 5.52 -6.13 30.02
CA ASP A 188 5.83 -7.41 30.67
C ASP A 188 4.55 -8.18 30.97
N LEU A 189 4.47 -9.42 30.49
CA LEU A 189 3.28 -10.24 30.61
C LEU A 189 2.94 -10.58 32.07
N ASP A 190 3.92 -10.78 32.96
CA ASP A 190 3.64 -11.10 34.36
C ASP A 190 3.01 -9.90 35.08
N VAL A 191 3.48 -8.68 34.79
CA VAL A 191 2.90 -7.43 35.32
C VAL A 191 1.47 -7.24 34.81
N VAL A 192 1.26 -7.51 33.51
CA VAL A 192 -0.07 -7.42 32.89
C VAL A 192 -1.05 -8.41 33.52
N LEU A 193 -0.65 -9.68 33.69
CA LEU A 193 -1.50 -10.72 34.28
C LEU A 193 -1.84 -10.44 35.75
N ALA A 194 -0.98 -9.73 36.48
CA ALA A 194 -1.25 -9.27 37.84
C ALA A 194 -2.17 -8.02 37.91
N SER A 195 -2.41 -7.33 36.79
CA SER A 195 -3.10 -6.04 36.76
C SER A 195 -4.58 -6.12 36.37
N GLY A 196 -5.25 -7.24 36.70
CA GLY A 196 -6.61 -7.54 36.22
C GLY A 196 -7.65 -6.47 36.59
N ASP A 197 -7.67 -5.99 37.83
CA ASP A 197 -8.63 -4.96 38.26
C ASP A 197 -8.37 -3.61 37.60
N THR A 198 -7.10 -3.24 37.40
CA THR A 198 -6.72 -2.03 36.65
C THR A 198 -7.23 -2.10 35.22
N ILE A 199 -7.06 -3.24 34.54
CA ILE A 199 -7.52 -3.43 33.16
C ILE A 199 -9.05 -3.37 33.06
N ARG A 200 -9.77 -4.09 33.93
CA ARG A 200 -11.24 -4.19 33.89
C ARG A 200 -11.94 -2.86 34.21
N ASN A 201 -11.34 -2.04 35.07
CA ASN A 201 -11.92 -0.76 35.50
C ASN A 201 -11.50 0.44 34.63
N HIS A 202 -10.58 0.26 33.67
CA HIS A 202 -10.08 1.37 32.84
C HIS A 202 -11.09 1.78 31.73
N PRO A 203 -11.21 3.08 31.38
CA PRO A 203 -12.11 3.54 30.31
C PRO A 203 -11.89 2.89 28.93
N TYR A 204 -10.66 2.46 28.65
CA TYR A 204 -10.29 1.77 27.41
C TYR A 204 -10.45 0.24 27.44
N TYR A 205 -11.05 -0.32 28.49
CA TYR A 205 -11.30 -1.76 28.59
C TYR A 205 -12.08 -2.31 27.38
N ILE A 206 -13.23 -1.73 27.05
CA ILE A 206 -14.10 -2.23 25.98
C ILE A 206 -13.40 -2.22 24.60
N PRO A 207 -12.78 -1.11 24.15
CA PRO A 207 -11.99 -1.13 22.92
C PRO A 207 -10.87 -2.18 22.94
N THR A 208 -10.14 -2.30 24.05
CA THR A 208 -9.04 -3.27 24.19
C THR A 208 -9.57 -4.71 24.10
N LEU A 209 -10.66 -5.02 24.80
CA LEU A 209 -11.35 -6.30 24.74
C LEU A 209 -11.76 -6.63 23.30
N LEU A 210 -12.45 -5.72 22.61
CA LEU A 210 -12.92 -5.96 21.25
C LEU A 210 -11.78 -6.23 20.27
N LEU A 211 -10.64 -5.53 20.42
CA LEU A 211 -9.45 -5.75 19.59
C LEU A 211 -8.75 -7.10 19.89
N VAL A 212 -8.64 -7.49 21.16
CA VAL A 212 -8.14 -8.83 21.55
C VAL A 212 -9.07 -9.93 21.01
N LEU A 213 -10.38 -9.76 21.15
CA LEU A 213 -11.37 -10.71 20.65
C LEU A 213 -11.33 -10.80 19.12
N LEU A 214 -11.18 -9.68 18.41
CA LEU A 214 -11.03 -9.68 16.95
C LEU A 214 -9.80 -10.49 16.51
N ALA A 215 -8.67 -10.35 17.21
CA ALA A 215 -7.48 -11.14 16.97
C ALA A 215 -7.71 -12.63 17.25
N ALA A 216 -8.26 -12.96 18.43
CA ALA A 216 -8.52 -14.34 18.82
C ALA A 216 -9.48 -15.03 17.84
N PHE A 217 -10.61 -14.39 17.54
CA PHE A 217 -11.69 -14.95 16.70
C PHE A 217 -11.29 -15.13 15.24
N THR A 218 -10.50 -14.22 14.68
CA THR A 218 -9.98 -14.39 13.31
C THR A 218 -9.01 -15.57 13.23
N LYS A 219 -8.12 -15.76 14.21
CA LYS A 219 -7.12 -16.84 14.20
C LYS A 219 -7.71 -18.21 14.55
N SER A 220 -8.70 -18.27 15.45
CA SER A 220 -9.41 -19.51 15.80
C SER A 220 -10.67 -19.77 14.97
N ALA A 221 -10.84 -19.06 13.85
CA ALA A 221 -11.93 -19.25 12.89
C ALA A 221 -13.33 -19.23 13.53
N GLN A 222 -13.57 -18.31 14.45
CA GLN A 222 -14.88 -18.09 15.07
C GLN A 222 -15.82 -17.31 14.15
N PHE A 223 -17.11 -17.34 14.43
CA PHE A 223 -18.11 -16.53 13.74
C PHE A 223 -17.85 -15.01 13.93
N PRO A 224 -17.87 -14.19 12.85
CA PRO A 224 -18.19 -14.49 11.45
C PRO A 224 -16.97 -14.77 10.53
N PHE A 225 -15.79 -15.03 11.10
CA PHE A 225 -14.52 -15.23 10.39
C PHE A 225 -14.20 -16.69 10.04
N GLN A 226 -15.11 -17.63 10.26
CA GLN A 226 -14.85 -19.08 10.11
C GLN A 226 -14.50 -19.53 8.68
N PHE A 227 -14.84 -18.71 7.68
CA PHE A 227 -14.82 -19.09 6.27
C PHE A 227 -13.43 -19.29 5.64
N TRP A 228 -12.37 -18.76 6.25
CA TRP A 228 -11.02 -18.94 5.72
C TRP A 228 -10.49 -20.36 5.94
N LEU A 229 -10.92 -21.02 7.02
CA LEU A 229 -10.39 -22.33 7.41
C LEU A 229 -10.75 -23.45 6.41
N PRO A 230 -12.01 -23.60 5.93
CA PRO A 230 -12.34 -24.60 4.92
C PRO A 230 -11.57 -24.40 3.61
N ARG A 231 -11.31 -23.15 3.21
CA ARG A 231 -10.54 -22.84 2.00
C ARG A 231 -9.04 -23.07 2.17
N ALA A 232 -8.52 -23.01 3.40
CA ALA A 232 -7.14 -23.38 3.71
C ALA A 232 -6.87 -24.89 3.53
N MET A 233 -7.90 -25.73 3.39
CA MET A 233 -7.73 -27.19 3.14
C MET A 233 -7.15 -27.54 1.76
N ALA A 234 -6.91 -26.54 0.91
CA ALA A 234 -6.09 -26.70 -0.30
C ALA A 234 -4.62 -27.05 0.02
N ALA A 235 -4.17 -26.79 1.25
CA ALA A 235 -2.83 -27.13 1.71
C ALA A 235 -2.56 -28.65 1.71
N PRO A 236 -1.28 -29.07 1.65
CA PRO A 236 -0.89 -30.46 1.87
C PRO A 236 -1.41 -30.96 3.22
N THR A 237 -1.86 -32.22 3.31
CA THR A 237 -2.48 -32.75 4.53
C THR A 237 -1.60 -32.66 5.79
N PRO A 238 -0.26 -32.85 5.73
CA PRO A 238 0.59 -32.61 6.89
C PRO A 238 0.47 -31.19 7.46
N VAL A 239 0.29 -30.18 6.59
CA VAL A 239 0.03 -28.79 7.02
C VAL A 239 -1.29 -28.73 7.76
N SER A 240 -2.36 -29.28 7.18
CA SER A 240 -3.69 -29.27 7.81
C SER A 240 -3.69 -29.98 9.16
N ALA A 241 -3.02 -31.14 9.26
CA ALA A 241 -2.86 -31.88 10.50
C ALA A 241 -2.16 -31.04 11.57
N TYR A 242 -1.14 -30.26 11.21
CA TYR A 242 -0.41 -29.45 12.18
C TYR A 242 -1.12 -28.14 12.54
N LEU A 243 -1.46 -27.33 11.53
CA LEU A 243 -2.04 -25.98 11.69
C LEU A 243 -3.43 -26.02 12.30
N HIS A 244 -4.26 -26.98 11.88
CA HIS A 244 -5.68 -27.01 12.26
C HIS A 244 -5.98 -27.97 13.42
N SER A 245 -5.01 -28.79 13.82
CA SER A 245 -5.17 -29.63 15.01
C SER A 245 -4.43 -29.05 16.21
N ALA A 246 -3.15 -28.71 16.12
CA ALA A 246 -2.32 -28.47 17.31
C ALA A 246 -1.92 -27.01 17.53
N THR A 247 -1.93 -26.18 16.48
CA THR A 247 -1.12 -24.96 16.48
C THR A 247 -1.89 -23.69 16.09
N MET A 248 -1.95 -23.34 14.79
CA MET A 248 -2.43 -22.03 14.32
C MET A 248 -3.81 -21.68 14.87
N VAL A 249 -4.77 -22.58 14.70
CA VAL A 249 -6.15 -22.34 15.14
C VAL A 249 -6.29 -22.32 16.66
N LYS A 250 -5.31 -22.89 17.37
CA LYS A 250 -5.25 -22.88 18.82
C LYS A 250 -4.59 -21.62 19.38
N ALA A 251 -3.86 -20.84 18.57
CA ALA A 251 -3.27 -19.57 19.03
C ALA A 251 -4.34 -18.58 19.51
N GLY A 252 -5.50 -18.54 18.85
CA GLY A 252 -6.64 -17.73 19.29
C GLY A 252 -7.17 -18.13 20.67
N VAL A 253 -7.42 -19.42 20.89
CA VAL A 253 -7.90 -19.89 22.21
C VAL A 253 -6.80 -19.86 23.28
N PHE A 254 -5.53 -20.03 22.91
CA PHE A 254 -4.38 -19.79 23.80
C PHE A 254 -4.40 -18.36 24.33
N LEU A 255 -4.59 -17.38 23.45
CA LEU A 255 -4.68 -15.97 23.81
C LEU A 255 -5.85 -15.69 24.76
N LEU A 256 -7.02 -16.30 24.51
CA LEU A 256 -8.19 -16.13 25.36
C LEU A 256 -7.99 -16.73 26.76
N VAL A 257 -7.36 -17.91 26.86
CA VAL A 257 -7.01 -18.51 28.16
C VAL A 257 -5.93 -17.69 28.86
N LEU A 258 -4.92 -17.20 28.13
CA LEU A 258 -3.83 -16.39 28.67
C LEU A 258 -4.35 -15.10 29.32
N PHE A 259 -5.27 -14.39 28.66
CA PHE A 259 -5.86 -13.16 29.20
C PHE A 259 -7.12 -13.38 30.02
N TRP A 260 -7.54 -14.63 30.24
CA TRP A 260 -8.71 -14.94 31.06
C TRP A 260 -8.61 -14.32 32.46
N PRO A 261 -7.48 -14.41 33.20
CA PRO A 261 -7.39 -13.83 34.55
C PRO A 261 -7.59 -12.31 34.62
N VAL A 262 -7.35 -11.61 33.50
CA VAL A 262 -7.40 -10.13 33.46
C VAL A 262 -8.61 -9.57 32.72
N MET A 263 -9.29 -10.35 31.87
CA MET A 263 -10.43 -9.89 31.08
C MET A 263 -11.76 -10.60 31.41
N ALA A 264 -11.71 -11.82 31.96
CA ALA A 264 -12.93 -12.55 32.31
C ALA A 264 -13.67 -11.91 33.50
N GLY A 265 -14.88 -12.39 33.78
CA GLY A 265 -15.70 -11.88 34.89
C GLY A 265 -16.46 -10.58 34.59
N THR A 266 -16.36 -10.05 33.38
CA THR A 266 -17.17 -8.92 32.91
C THR A 266 -18.37 -9.39 32.07
N GLN A 267 -19.47 -8.65 32.12
CA GLN A 267 -20.65 -8.95 31.31
C GLN A 267 -20.30 -8.97 29.81
N ALA A 268 -19.50 -7.99 29.33
CA ALA A 268 -19.08 -7.93 27.93
C ALA A 268 -18.31 -9.19 27.48
N TRP A 269 -17.37 -9.69 28.29
CA TRP A 269 -16.66 -10.94 28.03
C TRP A 269 -17.63 -12.11 27.92
N GLN A 270 -18.49 -12.29 28.92
CA GLN A 270 -19.40 -13.43 28.98
C GLN A 270 -20.35 -13.46 27.78
N TRP A 271 -20.96 -12.33 27.41
CA TRP A 271 -21.88 -12.28 26.27
C TRP A 271 -21.17 -12.47 24.92
N ILE A 272 -20.07 -11.76 24.69
CA ILE A 272 -19.41 -11.80 23.38
C ILE A 272 -18.74 -13.16 23.17
N VAL A 273 -17.95 -13.63 24.14
CA VAL A 273 -17.13 -14.85 23.98
C VAL A 273 -18.00 -16.11 24.00
N THR A 274 -18.94 -16.22 24.95
CA THR A 274 -19.78 -17.43 25.06
C THR A 274 -20.65 -17.63 23.83
N TYR A 275 -21.38 -16.59 23.40
CA TYR A 275 -22.33 -16.73 22.29
C TYR A 275 -21.64 -16.75 20.92
N THR A 276 -20.48 -16.11 20.77
CA THR A 276 -19.65 -16.30 19.57
C THR A 276 -19.17 -17.75 19.50
N GLY A 277 -18.72 -18.33 20.61
CA GLY A 277 -18.35 -19.74 20.71
C GLY A 277 -19.52 -20.68 20.37
N LEU A 278 -20.71 -20.44 20.94
CA LEU A 278 -21.91 -21.24 20.65
C LEU A 278 -22.37 -21.13 19.20
N ALA A 279 -22.40 -19.93 18.63
CA ALA A 279 -22.73 -19.74 17.23
C ALA A 279 -21.74 -20.50 16.33
N THR A 280 -20.44 -20.43 16.66
CA THR A 280 -19.38 -21.15 15.94
C THR A 280 -19.54 -22.67 16.10
N LEU A 281 -19.85 -23.16 17.30
CA LEU A 281 -20.10 -24.58 17.58
C LEU A 281 -21.21 -25.13 16.69
N LEU A 282 -22.36 -24.44 16.67
CA LEU A 282 -23.56 -24.85 15.93
C LEU A 282 -23.37 -24.74 14.41
N ILE A 283 -22.89 -23.59 13.93
CA ILE A 283 -22.66 -23.36 12.49
C ILE A 283 -21.60 -24.35 11.98
N GLY A 284 -20.50 -24.53 12.70
CA GLY A 284 -19.45 -25.49 12.34
C GLY A 284 -19.97 -26.92 12.28
N ALA A 285 -20.71 -27.36 13.32
CA ALA A 285 -21.23 -28.73 13.37
C ALA A 285 -22.28 -28.99 12.28
N TYR A 286 -23.20 -28.04 12.07
CA TYR A 286 -24.21 -28.13 11.03
C TYR A 286 -23.59 -28.18 9.64
N SER A 287 -22.67 -27.26 9.32
CA SER A 287 -22.01 -27.22 8.02
C SER A 287 -21.17 -28.48 7.75
N ALA A 288 -20.57 -29.11 8.77
CA ALA A 288 -19.81 -30.35 8.63
C ALA A 288 -20.67 -31.53 8.14
N ILE A 289 -21.96 -31.57 8.51
CA ILE A 289 -22.89 -32.65 8.12
C ILE A 289 -23.10 -32.70 6.61
N PHE A 290 -22.93 -31.59 5.88
CA PHE A 290 -23.19 -31.48 4.45
C PHE A 290 -21.92 -31.39 3.58
N GLN A 291 -20.71 -31.43 4.17
CA GLN A 291 -19.48 -31.41 3.38
C GLN A 291 -19.25 -32.73 2.64
N GLN A 292 -18.87 -32.66 1.37
CA GLN A 292 -18.58 -33.86 0.56
C GLN A 292 -17.08 -34.22 0.56
N ASP A 293 -16.20 -33.25 0.83
CA ASP A 293 -14.75 -33.47 0.96
C ASP A 293 -14.36 -33.86 2.39
N LEU A 294 -13.49 -34.87 2.51
CA LEU A 294 -13.04 -35.40 3.80
C LEU A 294 -12.32 -34.34 4.66
N LYS A 295 -11.44 -33.52 4.07
CA LYS A 295 -10.80 -32.42 4.79
C LYS A 295 -11.80 -31.30 5.11
N GLY A 296 -12.79 -31.09 4.24
CA GLY A 296 -13.90 -30.16 4.47
C GLY A 296 -14.69 -30.53 5.73
N VAL A 297 -15.08 -31.79 5.90
CA VAL A 297 -15.72 -32.29 7.14
C VAL A 297 -14.82 -32.02 8.35
N LEU A 298 -13.52 -32.33 8.24
CA LEU A 298 -12.55 -32.12 9.33
C LEU A 298 -12.32 -30.64 9.65
N ALA A 299 -12.38 -29.74 8.66
CA ALA A 299 -12.26 -28.30 8.86
C ALA A 299 -13.46 -27.75 9.63
N TYR A 300 -14.69 -28.05 9.21
CA TYR A 300 -15.88 -27.56 9.90
C TYR A 300 -16.07 -28.16 11.29
N SER A 301 -15.66 -29.42 11.48
CA SER A 301 -15.61 -30.00 12.81
C SER A 301 -14.48 -29.42 13.67
N THR A 302 -13.41 -28.88 13.09
CA THR A 302 -12.40 -28.07 13.83
C THR A 302 -13.02 -26.77 14.33
N ILE A 303 -13.74 -26.06 13.46
CA ILE A 303 -14.48 -24.83 13.78
C ILE A 303 -15.44 -25.10 14.95
N SER A 304 -16.19 -26.19 14.85
CA SER A 304 -17.15 -26.62 15.88
C SER A 304 -16.49 -26.83 17.26
N HIS A 305 -15.39 -27.59 17.35
CA HIS A 305 -14.71 -27.82 18.63
C HIS A 305 -14.00 -26.57 19.17
N LEU A 306 -13.48 -25.69 18.31
CA LEU A 306 -12.96 -24.40 18.75
C LEU A 306 -14.08 -23.49 19.27
N GLY A 307 -15.28 -23.57 18.68
CA GLY A 307 -16.49 -22.94 19.20
C GLY A 307 -16.85 -23.44 20.60
N LEU A 308 -16.80 -24.76 20.83
CA LEU A 308 -16.99 -25.36 22.16
C LEU A 308 -15.97 -24.82 23.17
N ILE A 309 -14.67 -24.84 22.83
CA ILE A 309 -13.60 -24.31 23.69
C ILE A 309 -13.84 -22.83 24.01
N THR A 310 -14.18 -22.04 23.00
CA THR A 310 -14.45 -20.60 23.15
C THR A 310 -15.67 -20.36 24.02
N ALA A 311 -16.73 -21.16 23.88
CA ALA A 311 -17.91 -21.06 24.73
C ALA A 311 -17.59 -21.34 26.20
N LEU A 312 -16.82 -22.40 26.50
CA LEU A 312 -16.34 -22.71 27.84
C LEU A 312 -15.53 -21.57 28.45
N ILE A 313 -14.59 -21.01 27.69
CA ILE A 313 -13.76 -19.86 28.12
C ILE A 313 -14.65 -18.63 28.44
N GLY A 314 -15.70 -18.43 27.64
CA GLY A 314 -16.65 -17.31 27.81
C GLY A 314 -17.52 -17.40 29.06
N MET A 315 -17.86 -18.62 29.52
CA MET A 315 -18.75 -18.84 30.67
C MET A 315 -18.23 -18.23 31.98
N SER A 316 -16.96 -17.81 32.03
CA SER A 316 -16.32 -17.14 33.18
C SER A 316 -16.38 -17.96 34.48
N SER A 317 -16.40 -19.29 34.35
CA SER A 317 -16.28 -20.24 35.45
C SER A 317 -14.89 -20.88 35.48
N PRO A 318 -14.23 -21.00 36.65
CA PRO A 318 -12.97 -21.73 36.78
C PRO A 318 -13.03 -23.17 36.27
N LEU A 319 -14.11 -23.90 36.54
CA LEU A 319 -14.29 -25.29 36.06
C LEU A 319 -14.48 -25.35 34.55
N ALA A 320 -15.19 -24.38 33.96
CA ALA A 320 -15.30 -24.25 32.51
C ALA A 320 -13.93 -24.00 31.85
N LEU A 321 -13.05 -23.23 32.50
CA LEU A 321 -11.68 -23.05 32.03
C LEU A 321 -10.87 -24.35 32.08
N VAL A 322 -10.99 -25.14 33.16
CA VAL A 322 -10.38 -26.48 33.24
C VAL A 322 -10.86 -27.38 32.09
N ALA A 323 -12.18 -27.41 31.85
CA ALA A 323 -12.77 -28.16 30.75
C ALA A 323 -12.25 -27.69 29.39
N ALA A 324 -12.09 -26.37 29.20
CA ALA A 324 -11.54 -25.80 27.97
C ALA A 324 -10.10 -26.23 27.72
N ILE A 325 -9.22 -26.11 28.72
CA ILE A 325 -7.80 -26.53 28.64
C ILE A 325 -7.71 -28.02 28.35
N PHE A 326 -8.53 -28.83 29.01
CA PHE A 326 -8.57 -30.27 28.76
C PHE A 326 -9.05 -30.60 27.34
N HIS A 327 -10.12 -29.94 26.88
CA HIS A 327 -10.63 -30.15 25.52
C HIS A 327 -9.66 -29.66 24.44
N ILE A 328 -8.86 -28.61 24.69
CA ILE A 328 -7.78 -28.17 23.79
C ILE A 328 -6.81 -29.34 23.52
N ALA A 329 -6.35 -30.00 24.59
CA ALA A 329 -5.43 -31.14 24.49
C ALA A 329 -6.08 -32.33 23.78
N ASN A 330 -7.29 -32.72 24.18
CA ASN A 330 -8.03 -33.83 23.55
C ASN A 330 -8.28 -33.56 22.07
N HIS A 331 -8.74 -32.37 21.72
CA HIS A 331 -8.97 -31.99 20.34
C HIS A 331 -7.67 -32.03 19.52
N ALA A 332 -6.53 -31.66 20.08
CA ALA A 332 -5.26 -31.75 19.36
C ALA A 332 -4.93 -33.20 18.96
N THR A 333 -5.15 -34.17 19.86
CA THR A 333 -4.76 -35.57 19.64
C THR A 333 -5.64 -36.24 18.60
N PHE A 334 -6.97 -36.29 18.82
CA PHE A 334 -7.87 -37.00 17.89
C PHE A 334 -7.96 -36.31 16.52
N LYS A 335 -7.79 -34.98 16.46
CA LYS A 335 -7.87 -34.25 15.20
C LYS A 335 -6.64 -34.44 14.33
N ALA A 336 -5.45 -34.43 14.93
CA ALA A 336 -4.21 -34.71 14.20
C ALA A 336 -4.24 -36.13 13.62
N SER A 337 -4.73 -37.13 14.37
CA SER A 337 -4.92 -38.49 13.85
C SER A 337 -5.91 -38.54 12.69
N LEU A 338 -7.03 -37.82 12.77
CA LEU A 338 -8.04 -37.81 11.70
C LEU A 338 -7.55 -37.14 10.41
N PHE A 339 -6.82 -36.02 10.51
CA PHE A 339 -6.23 -35.39 9.32
C PHE A 339 -5.18 -36.30 8.68
N MET A 340 -4.31 -36.94 9.47
CA MET A 340 -3.32 -37.88 8.92
C MET A 340 -3.98 -39.11 8.29
N ALA A 341 -5.05 -39.65 8.89
CA ALA A 341 -5.84 -40.74 8.32
C ALA A 341 -6.52 -40.31 7.00
N ALA A 342 -7.14 -39.12 6.97
CA ALA A 342 -7.71 -38.56 5.76
C ALA A 342 -6.66 -38.36 4.65
N GLY A 343 -5.43 -37.99 5.01
CA GLY A 343 -4.33 -37.88 4.06
C GLY A 343 -3.79 -39.22 3.56
N ILE A 344 -3.83 -40.28 4.38
CA ILE A 344 -3.54 -41.65 3.92
C ILE A 344 -4.60 -42.06 2.89
N ILE A 345 -5.88 -41.86 3.19
CA ILE A 345 -6.98 -42.18 2.26
C ILE A 345 -6.81 -41.41 0.95
N ASP A 346 -6.56 -40.10 0.99
CA ASP A 346 -6.26 -39.27 -0.19
C ASP A 346 -5.07 -39.82 -1.00
N HIS A 347 -3.97 -40.17 -0.34
CA HIS A 347 -2.75 -40.65 -0.99
C HIS A 347 -2.92 -42.02 -1.67
N GLU A 348 -3.65 -42.94 -1.02
CA GLU A 348 -3.79 -44.32 -1.48
C GLU A 348 -4.98 -44.54 -2.42
N THR A 349 -5.97 -43.65 -2.41
CA THR A 349 -7.15 -43.74 -3.29
C THR A 349 -7.14 -42.72 -4.44
N GLY A 350 -6.40 -41.61 -4.29
CA GLY A 350 -6.34 -40.49 -5.24
C GLY A 350 -7.51 -39.49 -5.12
N THR A 351 -8.47 -39.73 -4.24
CA THR A 351 -9.63 -38.83 -4.05
C THR A 351 -9.96 -38.63 -2.57
N ARG A 352 -10.66 -37.52 -2.29
CA ARG A 352 -11.11 -37.10 -0.95
C ARG A 352 -12.63 -37.04 -0.85
N ASP A 353 -13.31 -37.32 -1.97
CA ASP A 353 -14.75 -37.19 -2.08
C ASP A 353 -15.44 -38.39 -1.40
N ILE A 354 -16.16 -38.12 -0.32
CA ILE A 354 -16.87 -39.13 0.47
C ILE A 354 -17.91 -39.89 -0.39
N ARG A 355 -18.37 -39.30 -1.50
CA ARG A 355 -19.32 -39.97 -2.42
C ARG A 355 -18.65 -41.09 -3.23
N ARG A 356 -17.33 -41.02 -3.44
CA ARG A 356 -16.52 -42.00 -4.18
C ARG A 356 -15.81 -42.99 -3.25
N LEU A 357 -15.56 -42.60 -2.00
CA LEU A 357 -14.90 -43.41 -0.99
C LEU A 357 -15.94 -44.27 -0.27
N SER A 358 -16.00 -45.58 -0.55
CA SER A 358 -16.89 -46.55 0.12
C SER A 358 -16.17 -47.89 0.31
N GLY A 359 -16.53 -48.64 1.36
CA GLY A 359 -16.04 -50.01 1.56
C GLY A 359 -14.53 -50.15 1.84
N LEU A 360 -13.82 -49.07 2.21
CA LEU A 360 -12.36 -49.07 2.38
C LEU A 360 -11.84 -49.95 3.51
N PHE A 361 -12.68 -50.37 4.46
CA PHE A 361 -12.26 -51.26 5.56
C PHE A 361 -11.63 -52.57 5.05
N ARG A 362 -12.07 -53.07 3.89
CA ARG A 362 -11.55 -54.31 3.28
C ARG A 362 -10.12 -54.17 2.75
N PHE A 363 -9.73 -52.96 2.37
CA PHE A 363 -8.44 -52.66 1.75
C PHE A 363 -7.42 -52.09 2.75
N MET A 364 -7.90 -51.36 3.76
CA MET A 364 -7.06 -50.68 4.75
C MET A 364 -7.63 -50.83 6.18
N PRO A 365 -7.70 -52.07 6.72
CA PRO A 365 -8.36 -52.35 8.01
C PRO A 365 -7.71 -51.64 9.20
N PHE A 366 -6.38 -51.49 9.23
CA PHE A 366 -5.67 -50.80 10.30
C PHE A 366 -5.93 -49.30 10.25
N THR A 367 -5.78 -48.69 9.07
CA THR A 367 -6.07 -47.26 8.89
C THR A 367 -7.53 -46.95 9.22
N ALA A 368 -8.46 -47.80 8.79
CA ALA A 368 -9.88 -47.67 9.09
C ALA A 368 -10.16 -47.77 10.60
N THR A 369 -9.56 -48.75 11.29
CA THR A 369 -9.72 -48.91 12.75
C THR A 369 -9.24 -47.68 13.52
N LEU A 370 -8.04 -47.19 13.19
CA LEU A 370 -7.48 -45.99 13.82
C LEU A 370 -8.35 -44.75 13.58
N ALA A 371 -8.84 -44.57 12.35
CA ALA A 371 -9.72 -43.47 12.00
C ALA A 371 -11.08 -43.56 12.72
N MET A 372 -11.64 -44.77 12.86
CA MET A 372 -12.88 -44.99 13.60
C MET A 372 -12.73 -44.66 15.09
N VAL A 373 -11.64 -45.08 15.73
CA VAL A 373 -11.39 -44.75 17.15
C VAL A 373 -11.22 -43.24 17.33
N ALA A 374 -10.46 -42.58 16.45
CA ALA A 374 -10.29 -41.13 16.51
C ALA A 374 -11.60 -40.36 16.23
N ALA A 375 -12.45 -40.85 15.31
CA ALA A 375 -13.75 -40.27 15.03
C ALA A 375 -14.75 -40.51 16.17
N ALA A 376 -14.70 -41.68 16.83
CA ALA A 376 -15.47 -41.96 18.03
C ALA A 376 -15.05 -41.07 19.22
N ALA A 377 -13.76 -40.79 19.35
CA ALA A 377 -13.25 -39.81 20.33
C ALA A 377 -13.81 -38.41 20.04
N MET A 378 -13.79 -37.99 18.77
CA MET A 378 -14.40 -36.72 18.33
C MET A 378 -15.92 -36.67 18.58
N ALA A 379 -16.63 -37.78 18.39
CA ALA A 379 -18.07 -37.89 18.68
C ALA A 379 -18.36 -37.80 20.19
N GLY A 380 -17.42 -38.23 21.03
CA GLY A 380 -17.59 -38.29 22.48
C GLY A 380 -18.18 -39.62 22.94
N VAL A 381 -17.72 -40.73 22.37
CA VAL A 381 -18.11 -42.08 22.81
C VAL A 381 -17.45 -42.40 24.17
N PRO A 382 -18.17 -43.01 25.14
CA PRO A 382 -17.61 -43.39 26.44
C PRO A 382 -16.29 -44.17 26.34
N LEU A 383 -15.43 -44.03 27.36
CA LEU A 383 -14.06 -44.58 27.44
C LEU A 383 -13.03 -43.96 26.49
N LEU A 384 -13.40 -42.97 25.69
CA LEU A 384 -12.47 -42.17 24.88
C LEU A 384 -12.32 -40.76 25.46
N ASN A 385 -11.15 -40.15 25.26
CA ASN A 385 -10.82 -38.84 25.83
C ASN A 385 -11.86 -37.73 25.54
N GLY A 386 -12.46 -37.73 24.35
CA GLY A 386 -13.45 -36.72 23.99
C GLY A 386 -14.73 -36.78 24.80
N PHE A 387 -15.14 -37.96 25.31
CA PHE A 387 -16.31 -38.09 26.18
C PHE A 387 -16.13 -37.29 27.47
N LEU A 388 -15.00 -37.48 28.16
CA LEU A 388 -14.71 -36.81 29.44
C LEU A 388 -14.79 -35.28 29.30
N SER A 389 -14.15 -34.72 28.27
CA SER A 389 -14.18 -33.27 28.06
C SER A 389 -15.56 -32.72 27.63
N LYS A 390 -16.40 -33.52 26.95
CA LYS A 390 -17.76 -33.12 26.60
C LYS A 390 -18.72 -33.25 27.78
N GLU A 391 -18.51 -34.25 28.63
CA GLU A 391 -19.28 -34.39 29.87
C GLU A 391 -19.02 -33.19 30.80
N MET A 392 -17.75 -32.76 30.93
CA MET A 392 -17.42 -31.51 31.64
C MET A 392 -18.08 -30.28 30.99
N PHE A 393 -18.13 -30.23 29.65
CA PHE A 393 -18.85 -29.17 28.95
C PHE A 393 -20.35 -29.15 29.27
N PHE A 394 -21.00 -30.32 29.27
CA PHE A 394 -22.40 -30.42 29.65
C PHE A 394 -22.62 -30.05 31.12
N ALA A 395 -21.74 -30.49 32.02
CA ALA A 395 -21.78 -30.14 33.44
C ALA A 395 -21.80 -28.63 33.64
N GLU A 396 -20.88 -27.89 33.01
CA GLU A 396 -20.81 -26.43 33.13
C GLU A 396 -22.01 -25.73 32.50
N THR A 397 -22.53 -26.24 31.36
CA THR A 397 -23.72 -25.64 30.74
C THR A 397 -25.00 -25.86 31.54
N ALA A 398 -25.07 -26.94 32.32
CA ALA A 398 -26.23 -27.32 33.12
C ALA A 398 -26.28 -26.64 34.49
N ILE A 399 -25.25 -25.84 34.85
CA ILE A 399 -25.25 -25.03 36.07
C ILE A 399 -26.33 -23.95 35.94
N LYS A 400 -27.21 -23.88 36.94
CA LYS A 400 -28.32 -22.93 36.95
C LYS A 400 -27.81 -21.50 36.88
N ASN A 401 -28.37 -20.71 35.95
CA ASN A 401 -28.06 -19.30 35.81
C ASN A 401 -29.25 -18.40 36.21
N THR A 402 -28.98 -17.24 36.80
CA THR A 402 -30.03 -16.27 37.16
C THR A 402 -30.75 -15.72 35.92
N ASN A 403 -30.09 -15.69 34.76
CA ASN A 403 -30.70 -15.27 33.50
C ASN A 403 -31.39 -16.47 32.81
N PRO A 404 -32.73 -16.47 32.66
CA PRO A 404 -33.46 -17.59 32.07
C PRO A 404 -33.04 -17.90 30.62
N PHE A 405 -32.62 -16.89 29.86
CA PHE A 405 -32.15 -17.10 28.50
C PHE A 405 -30.83 -17.88 28.47
N VAL A 406 -29.89 -17.57 29.37
CA VAL A 406 -28.60 -18.30 29.50
C VAL A 406 -28.87 -19.72 29.98
N ASP A 407 -29.71 -19.87 31.00
CA ASP A 407 -30.07 -21.15 31.63
C ASP A 407 -30.63 -22.17 30.62
N VAL A 408 -31.43 -21.70 29.66
CA VAL A 408 -32.01 -22.57 28.62
C VAL A 408 -31.11 -22.71 27.39
N SER A 409 -30.50 -21.61 26.93
CA SER A 409 -29.77 -21.60 25.67
C SER A 409 -28.46 -22.39 25.72
N LEU A 410 -27.71 -22.35 26.85
CA LEU A 410 -26.42 -23.03 26.96
C LEU A 410 -26.56 -24.57 26.88
N PRO A 411 -27.37 -25.26 27.73
CA PRO A 411 -27.53 -26.71 27.61
C PRO A 411 -28.09 -27.13 26.26
N PHE A 412 -29.07 -26.39 25.74
CA PHE A 412 -29.73 -26.72 24.48
C PHE A 412 -28.74 -26.65 23.31
N ALA A 413 -27.97 -25.55 23.20
CA ALA A 413 -26.95 -25.40 22.17
C ALA A 413 -25.82 -26.43 22.31
N ALA A 414 -25.44 -26.77 23.54
CA ALA A 414 -24.44 -27.79 23.82
C ALA A 414 -24.87 -29.18 23.35
N VAL A 415 -26.11 -29.60 23.68
CA VAL A 415 -26.67 -30.88 23.24
C VAL A 415 -26.83 -30.90 21.72
N LEU A 416 -27.37 -29.84 21.13
CA LEU A 416 -27.58 -29.76 19.68
C LEU A 416 -26.25 -29.80 18.90
N GLY A 417 -25.24 -29.05 19.35
CA GLY A 417 -23.91 -29.05 18.75
C GLY A 417 -23.22 -30.42 18.87
N SER A 418 -23.36 -31.08 20.01
CA SER A 418 -22.81 -32.42 20.24
C SER A 418 -23.55 -33.50 19.44
N LEU A 419 -24.86 -33.37 19.29
CA LEU A 419 -25.71 -34.21 18.43
C LEU A 419 -25.23 -34.15 16.98
N PHE A 420 -25.05 -32.94 16.45
CA PHE A 420 -24.47 -32.74 15.12
C PHE A 420 -23.05 -33.31 15.02
N ALA A 421 -22.25 -33.22 16.09
CA ALA A 421 -20.92 -33.83 16.14
C ALA A 421 -20.93 -35.34 16.00
N VAL A 422 -21.88 -36.01 16.65
CA VAL A 422 -22.09 -37.44 16.47
C VAL A 422 -22.54 -37.74 15.03
N THR A 423 -23.48 -36.97 14.47
CA THR A 423 -23.98 -37.16 13.11
C THR A 423 -22.87 -37.08 12.05
N TYR A 424 -22.04 -36.03 12.05
CA TYR A 424 -20.97 -35.93 11.04
C TYR A 424 -19.84 -36.94 11.28
N SER A 425 -19.59 -37.34 12.54
CA SER A 425 -18.57 -38.36 12.86
C SER A 425 -19.01 -39.74 12.39
N LEU A 426 -20.29 -40.09 12.60
CA LEU A 426 -20.87 -41.32 12.08
C LEU A 426 -20.92 -41.33 10.56
N ARG A 427 -21.24 -40.18 9.93
CA ARG A 427 -21.18 -40.03 8.47
C ARG A 427 -19.77 -40.29 7.93
N PHE A 428 -18.74 -39.74 8.57
CA PHE A 428 -17.34 -39.99 8.20
C PHE A 428 -17.02 -41.49 8.28
N ILE A 429 -17.40 -42.17 9.37
CA ILE A 429 -17.12 -43.59 9.57
C ILE A 429 -17.88 -44.45 8.56
N HIS A 430 -19.21 -44.32 8.52
CA HIS A 430 -20.07 -45.16 7.70
C HIS A 430 -19.86 -44.90 6.20
N GLY A 431 -19.77 -43.63 5.80
CA GLY A 431 -19.61 -43.26 4.39
C GLY A 431 -18.32 -43.77 3.78
N VAL A 432 -17.20 -43.67 4.51
CA VAL A 432 -15.86 -43.96 3.97
C VAL A 432 -15.49 -45.45 4.05
N PHE A 433 -15.81 -46.11 5.18
CA PHE A 433 -15.28 -47.45 5.46
C PHE A 433 -16.24 -48.59 5.18
N PHE A 434 -17.55 -48.34 5.24
CA PHE A 434 -18.59 -49.35 5.07
C PHE A 434 -19.35 -49.12 3.75
N GLY A 435 -19.99 -50.16 3.22
CA GLY A 435 -20.68 -50.12 1.93
C GLY A 435 -20.04 -51.00 0.84
N PRO A 436 -20.49 -50.87 -0.42
CA PRO A 436 -19.94 -51.63 -1.54
C PRO A 436 -18.49 -51.23 -1.84
N PRO A 437 -17.70 -52.12 -2.50
CA PRO A 437 -16.36 -51.79 -2.96
C PRO A 437 -16.36 -50.55 -3.88
N PRO A 438 -15.32 -49.71 -3.81
CA PRO A 438 -15.27 -48.48 -4.60
C PRO A 438 -14.93 -48.80 -6.07
N THR A 439 -15.68 -48.24 -7.01
CA THR A 439 -15.60 -48.61 -8.45
C THR A 439 -14.86 -47.59 -9.33
N GLU A 440 -14.60 -46.38 -8.83
CA GLU A 440 -14.01 -45.26 -9.59
C GLU A 440 -12.90 -44.57 -8.80
N LEU A 441 -11.85 -45.30 -8.41
CA LEU A 441 -10.68 -44.71 -7.75
C LEU A 441 -9.50 -44.62 -8.72
N ASP A 442 -8.68 -43.59 -8.54
CA ASP A 442 -7.51 -43.36 -9.40
C ASP A 442 -6.38 -44.36 -9.09
N ARG A 443 -6.45 -45.00 -7.92
CA ARG A 443 -5.49 -46.00 -7.42
C ARG A 443 -6.22 -47.14 -6.71
N VAL A 444 -5.60 -48.32 -6.74
CA VAL A 444 -6.05 -49.47 -5.93
C VAL A 444 -5.63 -49.23 -4.47
N PRO A 445 -6.59 -49.12 -3.53
CA PRO A 445 -6.25 -48.81 -2.14
C PRO A 445 -5.48 -49.95 -1.48
N HIS A 446 -4.44 -49.62 -0.71
CA HIS A 446 -3.69 -50.57 0.12
C HIS A 446 -3.15 -49.88 1.37
N GLU A 447 -2.87 -50.62 2.45
CA GLU A 447 -2.25 -50.03 3.65
C GLU A 447 -0.94 -49.29 3.32
N PRO A 448 -0.69 -48.12 3.93
CA PRO A 448 0.53 -47.36 3.68
C PRO A 448 1.71 -47.99 4.43
N PRO A 449 2.96 -47.57 4.13
CA PRO A 449 4.13 -47.99 4.90
C PRO A 449 3.95 -47.73 6.40
N ALA A 450 4.46 -48.64 7.24
CA ALA A 450 4.26 -48.59 8.69
C ALA A 450 4.65 -47.23 9.30
N LEU A 451 5.75 -46.62 8.84
CA LEU A 451 6.22 -45.32 9.34
C LEU A 451 5.30 -44.13 9.00
N MET A 452 4.44 -44.25 7.97
CA MET A 452 3.38 -43.29 7.70
C MET A 452 2.19 -43.48 8.65
N ARG A 453 1.96 -44.71 9.13
CA ARG A 453 0.85 -45.07 10.04
C ARG A 453 1.18 -44.87 11.53
N ARG A 454 2.44 -45.09 11.96
CA ARG A 454 2.88 -44.95 13.37
C ARG A 454 2.45 -43.64 14.05
N PRO A 455 2.51 -42.46 13.41
CA PRO A 455 2.01 -41.22 14.00
C PRO A 455 0.56 -41.31 14.50
N ILE A 456 -0.30 -41.98 13.73
CA ILE A 456 -1.72 -42.13 14.04
C ILE A 456 -1.91 -43.13 15.18
N GLU A 457 -1.16 -44.24 15.17
CA GLU A 457 -1.18 -45.24 16.25
C GLU A 457 -0.85 -44.61 17.60
N ILE A 458 0.19 -43.77 17.66
CA ILE A 458 0.61 -43.09 18.90
C ILE A 458 -0.50 -42.15 19.40
N LEU A 459 -1.09 -41.35 18.50
CA LEU A 459 -2.15 -40.42 18.89
C LEU A 459 -3.43 -41.13 19.33
N VAL A 460 -3.82 -42.21 18.66
CA VAL A 460 -4.98 -43.04 19.04
C VAL A 460 -4.74 -43.73 20.38
N LEU A 461 -3.51 -44.23 20.61
CA LEU A 461 -3.14 -44.78 21.91
C LEU A 461 -3.27 -43.72 23.02
N ILE A 462 -2.85 -42.48 22.78
CA ILE A 462 -3.04 -41.38 23.74
C ILE A 462 -4.54 -41.12 23.97
N CYS A 463 -5.38 -41.12 22.93
CA CYS A 463 -6.84 -40.97 23.10
C CYS A 463 -7.46 -42.06 23.99
N LEU A 464 -6.98 -43.31 23.85
CA LEU A 464 -7.41 -44.43 24.67
C LEU A 464 -6.90 -44.32 26.11
N LEU A 465 -5.62 -44.04 26.31
CA LEU A 465 -5.02 -43.89 27.65
C LEU A 465 -5.68 -42.75 28.43
N VAL A 466 -5.91 -41.61 27.80
CA VAL A 466 -6.62 -40.49 28.43
C VAL A 466 -8.10 -40.81 28.66
N GLY A 467 -8.74 -41.63 27.83
CA GLY A 467 -10.12 -42.05 28.06
C GLY A 467 -10.32 -43.10 29.15
N ILE A 468 -9.36 -44.01 29.31
CA ILE A 468 -9.44 -45.17 30.23
C ILE A 468 -8.77 -44.90 31.58
N ILE A 469 -7.68 -44.14 31.63
CA ILE A 469 -6.96 -43.80 32.87
C ILE A 469 -6.56 -42.31 32.93
N PRO A 470 -7.53 -41.37 32.79
CA PRO A 470 -7.24 -39.93 32.71
C PRO A 470 -6.44 -39.38 33.89
N GLY A 471 -6.72 -39.83 35.11
CA GLY A 471 -6.04 -39.34 36.33
C GLY A 471 -4.52 -39.51 36.30
N ILE A 472 -4.03 -40.60 35.69
CA ILE A 472 -2.60 -40.87 35.55
C ILE A 472 -2.08 -40.29 34.23
N ALA A 473 -2.82 -40.45 33.13
CA ALA A 473 -2.37 -40.09 31.79
C ALA A 473 -2.25 -38.58 31.56
N ILE A 474 -3.23 -37.78 32.01
CA ILE A 474 -3.27 -36.33 31.79
C ILE A 474 -3.35 -35.51 33.07
N GLY A 475 -3.78 -36.10 34.20
CA GLY A 475 -4.03 -35.41 35.46
C GLY A 475 -2.92 -34.46 35.92
N PRO A 476 -1.66 -34.92 36.08
CA PRO A 476 -0.55 -34.07 36.53
C PRO A 476 -0.24 -32.91 35.58
N TYR A 477 -0.36 -33.13 34.27
CA TYR A 477 -0.08 -32.13 33.25
C TYR A 477 -1.19 -31.09 33.14
N LEU A 478 -2.45 -31.52 33.24
CA LEU A 478 -3.60 -30.63 33.30
C LEU A 478 -3.56 -29.80 34.58
N GLY A 479 -3.24 -30.42 35.73
CA GLY A 479 -3.13 -29.73 37.01
C GLY A 479 -2.09 -28.61 36.97
N ALA A 480 -0.89 -28.88 36.44
CA ALA A 480 0.14 -27.84 36.27
C ALA A 480 -0.32 -26.70 35.35
N ALA A 481 -1.04 -27.01 34.26
CA ALA A 481 -1.59 -25.99 33.37
C ALA A 481 -2.66 -25.13 34.05
N VAL A 482 -3.61 -25.75 34.75
CA VAL A 482 -4.69 -25.08 35.48
C VAL A 482 -4.13 -24.18 36.58
N LEU A 483 -3.21 -24.71 37.40
CA LEU A 483 -2.55 -23.97 38.47
C LEU A 483 -1.81 -22.73 37.93
N SER A 484 -1.19 -22.84 36.76
CA SER A 484 -0.44 -21.72 36.17
C SER A 484 -1.31 -20.58 35.61
N VAL A 485 -2.62 -20.81 35.43
CA VAL A 485 -3.57 -19.80 34.93
C VAL A 485 -4.45 -19.26 36.05
N LEU A 486 -4.99 -20.15 36.90
CA LEU A 486 -5.91 -19.78 37.98
C LEU A 486 -5.20 -19.52 39.32
N GLY A 487 -3.92 -19.88 39.45
CA GLY A 487 -3.17 -19.70 40.68
C GLY A 487 -3.84 -20.42 41.87
N PRO A 488 -3.84 -19.80 43.07
CA PRO A 488 -4.46 -20.36 44.27
C PRO A 488 -5.97 -20.63 44.15
N GLU A 489 -6.66 -20.02 43.18
CA GLU A 489 -8.11 -20.20 42.96
C GLU A 489 -8.45 -21.42 42.08
N ALA A 490 -7.47 -22.27 41.76
CA ALA A 490 -7.70 -23.49 41.02
C ALA A 490 -8.75 -24.40 41.74
N PRO A 491 -9.89 -24.71 41.10
CA PRO A 491 -10.93 -25.49 41.74
C PRO A 491 -10.53 -26.96 41.86
N TYR A 492 -11.10 -27.66 42.84
CA TYR A 492 -11.05 -29.12 42.84
C TYR A 492 -11.89 -29.68 41.68
N TYR A 493 -11.32 -30.56 40.89
CA TYR A 493 -12.01 -31.28 39.83
C TYR A 493 -11.62 -32.76 39.84
N SER A 494 -12.55 -33.62 39.43
CA SER A 494 -12.33 -35.07 39.34
C SER A 494 -12.38 -35.53 37.89
N LEU A 495 -11.31 -36.18 37.45
CA LEU A 495 -11.22 -36.85 36.14
C LEU A 495 -11.71 -38.30 36.22
N ALA A 496 -12.73 -38.60 37.04
CA ALA A 496 -13.31 -39.94 37.06
C ALA A 496 -13.90 -40.31 35.69
N ILE A 497 -13.85 -41.60 35.33
CA ILE A 497 -14.44 -42.12 34.08
C ILE A 497 -15.97 -42.17 34.19
N TRP A 498 -16.46 -42.26 35.43
CA TRP A 498 -17.86 -42.43 35.76
C TRP A 498 -18.21 -41.60 36.99
N HIS A 499 -19.12 -40.65 36.83
CA HIS A 499 -19.62 -39.79 37.92
C HIS A 499 -21.04 -40.18 38.38
N GLY A 500 -21.58 -41.31 37.90
CA GLY A 500 -22.95 -41.76 38.20
C GLY A 500 -23.99 -41.29 37.17
N PHE A 501 -25.27 -41.54 37.45
CA PHE A 501 -26.38 -41.06 36.61
C PHE A 501 -26.63 -39.57 36.82
N THR A 502 -25.87 -38.74 36.12
CA THR A 502 -25.90 -37.28 36.23
C THR A 502 -26.65 -36.64 35.05
N THR A 503 -27.05 -35.36 35.18
CA THR A 503 -27.66 -34.62 34.07
C THR A 503 -26.72 -34.48 32.86
N PRO A 504 -25.40 -34.27 33.00
CA PRO A 504 -24.44 -34.33 31.89
C PRO A 504 -24.41 -35.67 31.17
N LEU A 505 -24.50 -36.78 31.91
CA LEU A 505 -24.56 -38.12 31.31
C LEU A 505 -25.85 -38.30 30.48
N LEU A 506 -26.99 -37.84 30.99
CA LEU A 506 -28.25 -37.86 30.23
C LEU A 506 -28.16 -37.00 28.96
N MET A 507 -27.61 -35.80 29.06
CA MET A 507 -27.37 -34.92 27.90
C MET A 507 -26.46 -35.57 26.87
N SER A 508 -25.41 -36.26 27.31
CA SER A 508 -24.49 -37.02 26.46
C SER A 508 -25.20 -38.19 25.76
N LEU A 509 -26.02 -38.95 26.49
CA LEU A 509 -26.84 -40.04 25.93
C LEU A 509 -27.82 -39.52 24.87
N VAL A 510 -28.51 -38.41 25.17
CA VAL A 510 -29.45 -37.76 24.24
C VAL A 510 -28.72 -37.28 22.98
N ALA A 511 -27.55 -36.65 23.12
CA ALA A 511 -26.75 -36.22 21.98
C ALA A 511 -26.27 -37.41 21.13
N LEU A 512 -25.84 -38.51 21.77
CA LEU A 512 -25.38 -39.73 21.09
C LEU A 512 -26.52 -40.41 20.32
N VAL A 513 -27.62 -40.73 20.99
CA VAL A 513 -28.78 -41.39 20.38
C VAL A 513 -29.41 -40.49 19.32
N GLY A 514 -29.63 -39.22 19.64
CA GLY A 514 -30.19 -38.24 18.71
C GLY A 514 -29.32 -38.06 17.46
N GLY A 515 -27.99 -38.08 17.61
CA GLY A 515 -27.06 -37.89 16.49
C GLY A 515 -27.02 -39.09 15.54
N VAL A 516 -27.12 -40.30 16.10
CA VAL A 516 -27.26 -41.56 15.35
C VAL A 516 -28.60 -41.58 14.60
N LEU A 517 -29.71 -41.26 15.27
CA LEU A 517 -31.03 -41.20 14.65
C LEU A 517 -31.06 -40.17 13.51
N LEU A 518 -30.52 -38.96 13.75
CA LEU A 518 -30.46 -37.90 12.74
C LEU A 518 -29.65 -38.34 11.51
N TYR A 519 -28.54 -39.07 11.71
CA TYR A 519 -27.76 -39.60 10.59
C TYR A 519 -28.58 -40.54 9.71
N PHE A 520 -29.28 -41.52 10.29
CA PHE A 520 -30.10 -42.46 9.53
C PHE A 520 -31.29 -41.78 8.83
N LEU A 521 -31.87 -40.75 9.44
CA LEU A 521 -32.92 -39.93 8.81
C LEU A 521 -32.37 -39.15 7.59
N LEU A 522 -31.17 -38.59 7.70
CA LEU A 522 -30.54 -37.80 6.65
C LEU A 522 -29.82 -38.65 5.58
N GLN A 523 -29.58 -39.93 5.82
CA GLN A 523 -28.74 -40.79 4.96
C GLN A 523 -29.21 -40.77 3.50
N LYS A 524 -30.52 -40.95 3.25
CA LYS A 524 -31.09 -40.92 1.89
C LYS A 524 -30.97 -39.56 1.22
N TYR A 525 -31.03 -38.47 2.00
CA TYR A 525 -30.90 -37.11 1.49
C TYR A 525 -29.45 -36.80 1.14
N LEU A 526 -28.50 -37.15 2.01
CA LEU A 526 -27.07 -36.95 1.80
C LEU A 526 -26.54 -37.76 0.60
N ALA A 527 -27.10 -38.95 0.35
CA ALA A 527 -26.77 -39.77 -0.81
C ALA A 527 -27.15 -39.15 -2.16
N ARG A 528 -28.05 -38.14 -2.19
CA ARG A 528 -28.44 -37.43 -3.43
C ARG A 528 -27.37 -36.45 -3.94
N GLY A 529 -26.24 -36.31 -3.25
CA GLY A 529 -25.10 -35.53 -3.74
C GLY A 529 -25.28 -34.03 -3.66
N ILE A 530 -25.99 -33.53 -2.64
CA ILE A 530 -26.23 -32.09 -2.44
C ILE A 530 -24.93 -31.42 -1.99
N ASP A 531 -24.55 -30.37 -2.70
CA ASP A 531 -23.41 -29.53 -2.37
C ASP A 531 -23.89 -28.35 -1.50
N GLY A 532 -23.30 -28.19 -0.32
CA GLY A 532 -23.57 -27.05 0.56
C GLY A 532 -24.60 -27.33 1.67
N ALA A 533 -24.56 -26.49 2.70
CA ALA A 533 -25.45 -26.63 3.86
C ALA A 533 -26.76 -25.86 3.58
N PRO A 534 -27.94 -26.51 3.66
CA PRO A 534 -29.20 -25.82 3.41
C PRO A 534 -29.38 -24.62 4.36
N LEU A 535 -30.07 -23.58 3.91
CA LEU A 535 -30.36 -22.32 4.65
C LEU A 535 -29.16 -21.39 4.94
N ILE A 536 -27.93 -21.91 5.02
CA ILE A 536 -26.73 -21.13 5.38
C ILE A 536 -25.83 -20.87 4.16
N ASP A 537 -26.11 -21.51 3.02
CA ASP A 537 -25.29 -21.42 1.81
C ASP A 537 -25.23 -20.02 1.15
N ASP A 538 -26.16 -19.12 1.49
CA ASP A 538 -26.13 -17.72 1.06
C ASP A 538 -25.57 -16.76 2.13
N LEU A 539 -25.44 -17.21 3.38
CA LEU A 539 -24.84 -16.47 4.50
C LEU A 539 -23.31 -16.64 4.57
N ILE A 540 -22.68 -17.29 3.59
CA ILE A 540 -21.28 -17.71 3.67
C ILE A 540 -20.32 -16.52 3.45
N GLY A 541 -19.44 -16.31 4.44
CA GLY A 541 -18.41 -15.27 4.47
C GLY A 541 -17.50 -15.06 3.24
N PRO A 542 -17.16 -16.05 2.38
CA PRO A 542 -16.31 -15.85 1.21
C PRO A 542 -16.91 -14.88 0.18
N ARG A 543 -18.21 -14.99 -0.13
CA ARG A 543 -18.85 -14.09 -1.11
C ARG A 543 -18.85 -12.65 -0.60
N THR A 544 -19.11 -12.47 0.69
CA THR A 544 -19.06 -11.15 1.36
C THR A 544 -17.64 -10.59 1.38
N PHE A 545 -16.65 -11.44 1.69
CA PHE A 545 -15.23 -11.09 1.67
C PHE A 545 -14.79 -10.64 0.27
N GLU A 546 -15.09 -11.41 -0.78
CA GLU A 546 -14.76 -11.07 -2.16
C GLU A 546 -15.43 -9.76 -2.62
N ARG A 547 -16.72 -9.56 -2.30
CA ARG A 547 -17.43 -8.31 -2.58
C ARG A 547 -16.74 -7.12 -1.91
N LEU A 548 -16.42 -7.22 -0.63
CA LEU A 548 -15.76 -6.16 0.13
C LEU A 548 -14.35 -5.87 -0.43
N LEU A 549 -13.61 -6.91 -0.78
CA LEU A 549 -12.29 -6.78 -1.38
C LEU A 549 -12.35 -6.07 -2.74
N ILE A 550 -13.31 -6.39 -3.61
CA ILE A 550 -13.52 -5.72 -4.90
C ILE A 550 -13.94 -4.26 -4.69
N LEU A 551 -14.83 -3.99 -3.73
CA LEU A 551 -15.27 -2.63 -3.40
C LEU A 551 -14.07 -1.75 -3.00
N LEU A 552 -13.24 -2.20 -2.07
CA LEU A 552 -12.08 -1.47 -1.57
C LEU A 552 -10.96 -1.37 -2.61
N SER A 553 -10.49 -2.51 -3.12
CA SER A 553 -9.28 -2.56 -3.97
C SER A 553 -9.50 -2.08 -5.40
N VAL A 554 -10.72 -2.13 -5.92
CA VAL A 554 -11.00 -1.75 -7.31
C VAL A 554 -11.87 -0.51 -7.38
N ARG A 555 -13.06 -0.52 -6.77
CA ARG A 555 -14.00 0.61 -6.96
C ARG A 555 -13.54 1.86 -6.26
N TRP A 556 -13.19 1.77 -4.98
CA TRP A 556 -12.72 2.92 -4.20
C TRP A 556 -11.36 3.39 -4.69
N ALA A 557 -10.40 2.48 -4.88
CA ALA A 557 -9.09 2.82 -5.43
C ALA A 557 -9.18 3.54 -6.79
N LYS A 558 -9.95 3.01 -7.76
CA LYS A 558 -10.14 3.69 -9.07
C LYS A 558 -10.92 5.00 -8.96
N THR A 559 -11.72 5.17 -7.92
CA THR A 559 -12.43 6.44 -7.69
C THR A 559 -11.47 7.48 -7.13
N LEU A 560 -10.66 7.10 -6.13
CA LEU A 560 -9.59 7.94 -5.60
C LEU A 560 -8.56 8.30 -6.68
N GLU A 561 -8.11 7.34 -7.50
CA GLU A 561 -7.22 7.62 -8.64
C GLU A 561 -7.87 8.57 -9.66
N ARG A 562 -9.19 8.45 -9.90
CA ARG A 562 -9.89 9.38 -10.80
C ARG A 562 -10.02 10.79 -10.24
N VAL A 563 -10.13 10.94 -8.92
CA VAL A 563 -10.28 12.24 -8.25
C VAL A 563 -8.94 12.91 -8.02
N PHE A 564 -7.95 12.18 -7.51
CA PHE A 564 -6.64 12.69 -7.10
C PHE A 564 -5.50 12.40 -8.10
N GLY A 565 -5.78 11.71 -9.21
CA GLY A 565 -4.75 11.25 -10.14
C GLY A 565 -4.05 12.36 -10.93
N THR A 566 -2.76 12.16 -11.18
CA THR A 566 -1.87 13.07 -11.91
C THR A 566 -1.93 12.93 -13.44
N ARG A 567 -2.92 12.21 -13.98
CA ARG A 567 -3.04 12.04 -15.44
C ARG A 567 -3.54 13.29 -16.16
N ARG A 568 -4.19 14.21 -15.44
CA ARG A 568 -4.75 15.44 -16.00
C ARG A 568 -4.16 16.64 -15.27
N LEU A 569 -3.65 17.62 -16.01
CA LEU A 569 -3.05 18.84 -15.45
C LEU A 569 -4.10 19.71 -14.71
N GLN A 570 -5.32 19.80 -15.23
CA GLN A 570 -6.35 20.68 -14.66
C GLN A 570 -6.76 20.31 -13.22
N PRO A 571 -7.04 19.04 -12.85
CA PRO A 571 -7.22 18.66 -11.45
C PRO A 571 -6.01 18.93 -10.56
N GLN A 572 -4.78 18.72 -11.05
CA GLN A 572 -3.56 18.99 -10.28
C GLN A 572 -3.43 20.48 -9.96
N LEU A 573 -3.62 21.34 -10.97
CA LEU A 573 -3.60 22.79 -10.78
C LEU A 573 -4.73 23.23 -9.83
N ALA A 574 -5.92 22.65 -9.95
CA ALA A 574 -7.03 22.97 -9.04
C ALA A 574 -6.73 22.58 -7.58
N ILE A 575 -6.10 21.41 -7.35
CA ILE A 575 -5.68 20.97 -6.02
C ILE A 575 -4.55 21.86 -5.49
N LEU A 576 -3.53 22.14 -6.32
CA LEU A 576 -2.39 22.97 -5.96
C LEU A 576 -2.84 24.39 -5.57
N VAL A 577 -3.63 25.04 -6.43
CA VAL A 577 -4.18 26.38 -6.16
C VAL A 577 -5.13 26.33 -4.98
N GLY A 578 -5.97 25.30 -4.85
CA GLY A 578 -6.85 25.13 -3.69
C GLY A 578 -6.09 25.04 -2.37
N ILE A 579 -5.02 24.23 -2.32
CA ILE A 579 -4.14 24.12 -1.14
C ILE A 579 -3.43 25.45 -0.88
N ALA A 580 -2.92 26.12 -1.92
CA ALA A 580 -2.27 27.42 -1.79
C ALA A 580 -3.22 28.50 -1.23
N VAL A 581 -4.49 28.51 -1.66
CA VAL A 581 -5.52 29.41 -1.12
C VAL A 581 -5.81 29.09 0.35
N LEU A 582 -5.96 27.82 0.71
CA LEU A 582 -6.18 27.41 2.10
C LEU A 582 -4.97 27.78 3.00
N ALA A 583 -3.75 27.55 2.52
CA ALA A 583 -2.52 27.91 3.22
C ALA A 583 -2.38 29.44 3.37
N GLY A 584 -2.67 30.20 2.31
CA GLY A 584 -2.67 31.66 2.33
C GLY A 584 -3.76 32.27 3.21
N ALA A 585 -4.87 31.56 3.41
CA ALA A 585 -5.95 31.99 4.31
C ALA A 585 -5.64 31.72 5.80
N ALA A 586 -4.77 30.75 6.12
CA ALA A 586 -4.50 30.33 7.49
C ALA A 586 -4.04 31.48 8.43
N PRO A 587 -3.14 32.40 8.02
CA PRO A 587 -2.75 33.53 8.87
C PRO A 587 -3.90 34.48 9.21
N PHE A 588 -4.92 34.58 8.35
CA PHE A 588 -6.07 35.46 8.54
C PHE A 588 -7.17 34.85 9.43
N LEU A 589 -7.15 33.54 9.67
CA LEU A 589 -8.10 32.86 10.56
C LEU A 589 -7.79 33.12 12.05
N GLY A 590 -6.53 33.44 12.39
CA GLY A 590 -6.08 33.71 13.76
C GLY A 590 -5.72 35.17 14.07
N ALA A 591 -5.54 36.02 13.05
CA ALA A 591 -5.13 37.41 13.21
C ALA A 591 -6.28 38.38 12.84
N SER A 592 -6.92 38.95 13.86
CA SER A 592 -7.95 39.99 13.75
C SER A 592 -7.34 41.40 13.59
N GLY A 593 -6.38 41.55 12.66
CA GLY A 593 -5.88 42.87 12.29
C GLY A 593 -6.93 43.60 11.44
N ARG A 594 -7.36 44.81 11.85
CA ARG A 594 -8.18 45.67 10.98
C ARG A 594 -7.31 46.13 9.82
N LEU A 595 -7.56 45.59 8.63
CA LEU A 595 -6.97 46.09 7.41
C LEU A 595 -7.64 47.42 7.07
N SER A 596 -6.94 48.55 7.21
CA SER A 596 -7.43 49.84 6.74
C SER A 596 -7.18 49.94 5.24
N LEU A 597 -8.25 49.87 4.45
CA LEU A 597 -8.20 50.20 3.03
C LEU A 597 -8.11 51.73 2.91
N SER A 598 -6.94 52.24 2.52
CA SER A 598 -6.76 53.64 2.19
C SER A 598 -6.62 53.78 0.67
N LEU A 599 -7.32 54.75 0.10
CA LEU A 599 -7.18 55.16 -1.31
C LEU A 599 -6.28 56.40 -1.44
N GLU A 600 -5.66 56.85 -0.34
CA GLU A 600 -4.77 58.01 -0.36
C GLU A 600 -3.53 57.70 -1.21
N GLY A 601 -3.25 58.55 -2.21
CA GLY A 601 -2.12 58.39 -3.13
C GLY A 601 -2.41 57.59 -4.40
N ALA A 602 -3.67 57.27 -4.72
CA ALA A 602 -4.03 56.59 -5.96
C ALA A 602 -3.82 57.49 -7.20
N ASP A 603 -2.93 57.08 -8.10
CA ASP A 603 -2.69 57.76 -9.37
C ASP A 603 -3.65 57.24 -10.45
N LEU A 604 -4.48 58.15 -11.00
CA LEU A 604 -5.48 57.82 -12.02
C LEU A 604 -4.84 57.36 -13.34
N ALA A 605 -3.66 57.86 -13.72
CA ALA A 605 -2.98 57.47 -14.94
C ALA A 605 -2.45 56.04 -14.82
N LEU A 606 -1.83 55.71 -13.69
CA LEU A 606 -1.36 54.34 -13.43
C LEU A 606 -2.53 53.36 -13.29
N ALA A 607 -3.63 53.78 -12.65
CA ALA A 607 -4.85 52.96 -12.57
C ALA A 607 -5.40 52.64 -13.97
N PHE A 608 -5.41 53.60 -14.90
CA PHE A 608 -5.84 53.38 -16.27
C PHE A 608 -4.96 52.36 -17.01
N VAL A 609 -3.64 52.43 -16.83
CA VAL A 609 -2.69 51.43 -17.38
C VAL A 609 -3.03 50.02 -16.87
N TRP A 610 -3.34 49.87 -15.58
CA TRP A 610 -3.71 48.57 -15.00
C TRP A 610 -5.10 48.09 -15.41
N VAL A 611 -6.06 48.99 -15.67
CA VAL A 611 -7.37 48.62 -16.26
C VAL A 611 -7.16 48.05 -17.67
N ILE A 612 -6.33 48.70 -18.50
CA ILE A 612 -5.96 48.18 -19.82
C ILE A 612 -5.25 46.82 -19.68
N GLY A 613 -4.23 46.73 -18.83
CA GLY A 613 -3.46 45.50 -18.61
C GLY A 613 -4.34 44.33 -18.13
N THR A 614 -5.28 44.59 -17.21
CA THR A 614 -6.23 43.59 -16.71
C THR A 614 -7.21 43.15 -17.80
N THR A 615 -7.72 44.08 -18.59
CA THR A 615 -8.61 43.78 -19.73
C THR A 615 -7.89 42.91 -20.76
N CYS A 616 -6.62 43.23 -21.05
CA CYS A 616 -5.74 42.44 -21.88
C CYS A 616 -5.51 41.02 -21.31
N ALA A 617 -5.19 40.88 -20.02
CA ALA A 617 -4.97 39.58 -19.38
C ALA A 617 -6.23 38.69 -19.38
N VAL A 618 -7.39 39.26 -19.02
CA VAL A 618 -8.69 38.55 -19.05
C VAL A 618 -9.05 38.18 -20.49
N GLY A 619 -8.86 39.10 -21.43
CA GLY A 619 -9.05 38.85 -22.86
C GLY A 619 -8.17 37.72 -23.37
N ALA A 620 -6.90 37.69 -22.98
CA ALA A 620 -5.97 36.61 -23.34
C ALA A 620 -6.46 35.25 -22.81
N ALA A 621 -6.90 35.18 -21.55
CA ALA A 621 -7.43 33.96 -20.96
C ALA A 621 -8.69 33.44 -21.66
N VAL A 622 -9.60 34.34 -22.07
CA VAL A 622 -10.83 34.00 -22.80
C VAL A 622 -10.50 33.51 -24.23
N GLN A 623 -9.59 34.20 -24.91
CA GLN A 623 -9.25 33.93 -26.31
C GLN A 623 -8.30 32.73 -26.49
N ALA A 624 -7.49 32.38 -25.49
CA ALA A 624 -6.44 31.35 -25.58
C ALA A 624 -6.94 29.99 -26.08
N LYS A 625 -8.21 29.66 -25.84
CA LYS A 625 -8.79 28.37 -26.26
C LYS A 625 -8.95 28.26 -27.78
N TYR A 626 -9.36 29.33 -28.45
CA TYR A 626 -9.78 29.31 -29.86
C TYR A 626 -8.99 30.28 -30.75
N HIS A 627 -8.63 31.45 -30.23
CA HIS A 627 -7.93 32.51 -30.95
C HIS A 627 -6.55 32.78 -30.31
N ARG A 628 -5.62 31.83 -30.48
CA ARG A 628 -4.29 31.87 -29.83
C ARG A 628 -3.44 33.08 -30.23
N LEU A 629 -3.51 33.51 -31.50
CA LEU A 629 -2.81 34.71 -31.96
C LEU A 629 -3.31 35.96 -31.23
N ALA A 630 -4.63 36.13 -31.16
CA ALA A 630 -5.24 37.22 -30.41
C ALA A 630 -4.89 37.15 -28.91
N ALA A 631 -4.89 35.95 -28.33
CA ALA A 631 -4.48 35.76 -26.94
C ALA A 631 -3.02 36.18 -26.69
N LEU A 632 -2.12 35.88 -27.61
CA LEU A 632 -0.72 36.28 -27.51
C LEU A 632 -0.54 37.81 -27.65
N MET A 633 -1.25 38.45 -28.59
CA MET A 633 -1.24 39.91 -28.72
C MET A 633 -1.77 40.59 -27.45
N LEU A 634 -2.85 40.05 -26.87
CA LEU A 634 -3.41 40.55 -25.61
C LEU A 634 -2.46 40.29 -24.42
N MET A 635 -1.74 39.16 -24.41
CA MET A 635 -0.69 38.91 -23.41
C MET A 635 0.43 39.95 -23.48
N GLY A 636 0.89 40.29 -24.70
CA GLY A 636 1.87 41.36 -24.90
C GLY A 636 1.37 42.74 -24.44
N GLY A 637 0.07 43.02 -24.61
CA GLY A 637 -0.56 44.22 -24.05
C GLY A 637 -0.52 44.27 -22.51
N ALA A 638 -0.72 43.13 -21.84
CA ALA A 638 -0.55 43.02 -20.39
C ALA A 638 0.93 43.18 -19.97
N GLY A 639 1.87 42.60 -20.72
CA GLY A 639 3.31 42.76 -20.49
C GLY A 639 3.78 44.22 -20.65
N LEU A 640 3.24 44.96 -21.62
CA LEU A 640 3.50 46.40 -21.78
C LEU A 640 2.97 47.22 -20.60
N ALA A 641 1.80 46.89 -20.05
CA ALA A 641 1.30 47.54 -18.83
C ALA A 641 2.24 47.30 -17.63
N THR A 642 2.79 46.08 -17.49
CA THR A 642 3.83 45.78 -16.50
C THR A 642 5.12 46.56 -16.75
N CYS A 643 5.56 46.67 -18.01
CA CYS A 643 6.73 47.47 -18.38
C CYS A 643 6.56 48.96 -18.01
N ILE A 644 5.41 49.55 -18.34
CA ILE A 644 5.09 50.95 -17.98
C ILE A 644 5.07 51.10 -16.46
N THR A 645 4.58 50.11 -15.72
CA THR A 645 4.59 50.11 -14.26
C THR A 645 6.01 50.14 -13.69
N PHE A 646 6.95 49.36 -14.26
CA PHE A 646 8.36 49.43 -13.85
C PHE A 646 8.99 50.80 -14.13
N VAL A 647 8.69 51.41 -15.27
CA VAL A 647 9.13 52.79 -15.56
C VAL A 647 8.53 53.79 -14.56
N TRP A 648 7.24 53.64 -14.23
CA TRP A 648 6.54 54.50 -13.29
C TRP A 648 7.17 54.47 -11.89
N PHE A 649 7.60 53.28 -11.44
CA PHE A 649 8.28 53.08 -10.17
C PHE A 649 9.82 53.23 -10.26
N SER A 650 10.33 53.90 -11.31
CA SER A 650 11.77 54.19 -11.47
C SER A 650 12.67 52.94 -11.47
N ALA A 651 12.20 51.84 -12.06
CA ALA A 651 12.93 50.58 -12.25
C ALA A 651 13.28 50.35 -13.74
N PRO A 652 14.20 51.15 -14.32
CA PRO A 652 14.49 51.11 -15.76
C PRO A 652 15.12 49.79 -16.25
N ASP A 653 15.96 49.13 -15.45
CA ASP A 653 16.55 47.84 -15.81
C ASP A 653 15.50 46.73 -15.94
N LEU A 654 14.53 46.70 -15.02
CA LEU A 654 13.40 45.77 -15.06
C LEU A 654 12.49 46.08 -16.26
N ALA A 655 12.25 47.35 -16.56
CA ALA A 655 11.47 47.75 -17.73
C ALA A 655 12.12 47.32 -19.06
N LEU A 656 13.42 47.58 -19.23
CA LEU A 656 14.17 47.17 -20.41
C LEU A 656 14.18 45.64 -20.54
N THR A 657 14.44 44.93 -19.45
CA THR A 657 14.42 43.46 -19.43
C THR A 657 13.04 42.92 -19.81
N GLN A 658 11.97 43.43 -19.18
CA GLN A 658 10.60 42.99 -19.45
C GLN A 658 10.23 43.21 -20.92
N LEU A 659 10.54 44.39 -21.48
CA LEU A 659 10.23 44.71 -22.87
C LEU A 659 10.96 43.77 -23.85
N LEU A 660 12.26 43.56 -23.65
CA LEU A 660 13.06 42.71 -24.53
C LEU A 660 12.64 41.24 -24.43
N VAL A 661 12.39 40.74 -23.21
CA VAL A 661 11.88 39.38 -22.97
C VAL A 661 10.50 39.19 -23.62
N GLU A 662 9.59 40.17 -23.50
CA GLU A 662 8.26 40.11 -24.12
C GLU A 662 8.38 39.98 -25.64
N VAL A 663 9.26 40.76 -26.28
CA VAL A 663 9.50 40.70 -27.73
C VAL A 663 10.03 39.32 -28.12
N VAL A 664 11.07 38.82 -27.44
CA VAL A 664 11.68 37.52 -27.77
C VAL A 664 10.70 36.37 -27.55
N THR A 665 10.04 36.33 -26.40
CA THR A 665 9.09 35.26 -26.07
C THR A 665 7.88 35.28 -27.01
N THR A 666 7.35 36.45 -27.35
CA THR A 666 6.27 36.58 -28.34
C THR A 666 6.69 35.99 -29.68
N VAL A 667 7.87 36.33 -30.19
CA VAL A 667 8.35 35.79 -31.46
C VAL A 667 8.57 34.27 -31.39
N LEU A 668 9.19 33.76 -30.33
CA LEU A 668 9.42 32.33 -30.17
C LEU A 668 8.09 31.54 -30.06
N ILE A 669 7.11 32.07 -29.32
CA ILE A 669 5.77 31.48 -29.23
C ILE A 669 5.06 31.52 -30.58
N LEU A 670 5.11 32.64 -31.31
CA LEU A 670 4.53 32.76 -32.66
C LEU A 670 5.09 31.69 -33.61
N LEU A 671 6.41 31.48 -33.61
CA LEU A 671 7.06 30.44 -34.40
C LEU A 671 6.60 29.03 -34.01
N GLY A 672 6.33 28.81 -32.72
CA GLY A 672 5.79 27.56 -32.19
C GLY A 672 4.29 27.34 -32.47
N LEU A 673 3.48 28.41 -32.52
CA LEU A 673 2.01 28.34 -32.64
C LEU A 673 1.55 27.59 -33.89
N ARG A 674 2.32 27.67 -34.99
CA ARG A 674 2.05 26.93 -36.24
C ARG A 674 1.88 25.43 -36.02
N TRP A 675 2.62 24.86 -35.06
CA TRP A 675 2.68 23.41 -34.83
C TRP A 675 1.59 22.90 -33.88
N LEU A 676 0.74 23.79 -33.38
CA LEU A 676 -0.36 23.42 -32.50
C LEU A 676 -1.67 23.26 -33.30
N PRO A 677 -2.42 22.16 -33.12
CA PRO A 677 -3.65 21.93 -33.86
C PRO A 677 -4.69 23.04 -33.59
N LYS A 678 -5.35 23.50 -34.67
CA LYS A 678 -6.44 24.50 -34.63
C LYS A 678 -7.65 23.88 -33.95
N ARG A 679 -8.20 24.55 -32.94
CA ARG A 679 -9.42 24.11 -32.25
C ARG A 679 -10.62 24.84 -32.85
N TRP A 680 -11.48 24.09 -33.54
CA TRP A 680 -12.73 24.61 -34.10
C TRP A 680 -13.81 24.70 -33.02
N GLN A 681 -14.58 25.79 -33.02
CA GLN A 681 -15.64 26.01 -32.02
C GLN A 681 -16.81 25.04 -32.22
N ASP A 682 -17.15 24.70 -33.47
CA ASP A 682 -18.35 23.93 -33.82
C ASP A 682 -18.27 22.44 -33.45
N ALA A 683 -17.09 21.82 -33.56
CA ALA A 683 -16.90 20.40 -33.28
C ALA A 683 -17.02 20.01 -31.79
N ASN A 684 -17.11 20.99 -30.87
CA ASN A 684 -17.10 20.76 -29.41
C ASN A 684 -18.32 21.33 -28.66
N ILE A 685 -19.36 21.75 -29.38
CA ILE A 685 -20.55 22.41 -28.80
C ILE A 685 -21.27 21.48 -27.80
N ASP A 686 -21.43 20.20 -28.13
CA ASP A 686 -22.19 19.25 -27.31
C ASP A 686 -21.49 18.91 -25.99
N VAL A 687 -20.16 18.74 -26.02
CA VAL A 687 -19.36 18.46 -24.82
C VAL A 687 -19.23 19.69 -23.92
N ALA A 688 -19.21 20.89 -24.49
CA ALA A 688 -19.13 22.15 -23.76
C ALA A 688 -20.41 22.49 -22.98
N LYS A 689 -21.58 22.01 -23.45
CA LYS A 689 -22.90 22.23 -22.81
C LYS A 689 -23.21 21.27 -21.66
N SER A 690 -22.44 20.19 -21.49
CA SER A 690 -22.61 19.22 -20.40
C SER A 690 -22.61 19.89 -19.02
N ARG A 691 -23.53 19.46 -18.13
CA ARG A 691 -23.60 19.94 -16.73
C ARG A 691 -22.25 19.83 -16.01
N GLY A 692 -21.51 18.75 -16.28
CA GLY A 692 -20.18 18.55 -15.70
C GLY A 692 -19.12 19.53 -16.20
N ALA A 693 -19.22 20.01 -17.45
CA ALA A 693 -18.32 21.02 -17.97
C ALA A 693 -18.60 22.41 -17.37
N ARG A 694 -19.88 22.75 -17.17
CA ARG A 694 -20.30 23.98 -16.48
C ARG A 694 -19.82 24.02 -15.04
N PHE A 695 -20.01 22.94 -14.29
CA PHE A 695 -19.52 22.84 -12.91
C PHE A 695 -18.00 23.02 -12.82
N ARG A 696 -17.23 22.36 -13.70
CA ARG A 696 -15.76 22.52 -13.73
C ARG A 696 -15.34 23.96 -13.99
N ARG A 697 -15.97 24.63 -14.96
CA ARG A 697 -15.66 26.05 -15.26
C ARG A 697 -16.03 26.97 -14.10
N ALA A 698 -17.19 26.74 -13.47
CA ALA A 698 -17.61 27.50 -12.30
C ALA A 698 -16.62 27.33 -11.14
N ARG A 699 -16.21 26.09 -10.84
CA ARG A 699 -15.18 25.79 -9.84
C ARG A 699 -13.85 26.50 -10.15
N ASP A 700 -13.36 26.39 -11.39
CA ASP A 700 -12.08 26.97 -11.78
C ASP A 700 -12.14 28.52 -11.75
N MET A 701 -13.30 29.10 -12.10
CA MET A 701 -13.55 30.54 -11.96
C MET A 701 -13.53 30.97 -10.50
N VAL A 702 -14.21 30.23 -9.61
CA VAL A 702 -14.20 30.51 -8.17
C VAL A 702 -12.79 30.43 -7.61
N LEU A 703 -12.02 29.40 -7.97
CA LEU A 703 -10.62 29.27 -7.55
C LEU A 703 -9.75 30.41 -8.10
N ALA A 704 -9.93 30.82 -9.35
CA ALA A 704 -9.19 31.93 -9.94
C ALA A 704 -9.50 33.26 -9.25
N ILE A 705 -10.79 33.53 -8.97
CA ILE A 705 -11.20 34.74 -8.25
C ILE A 705 -10.65 34.69 -6.82
N ALA A 706 -10.85 33.58 -6.09
CA ALA A 706 -10.39 33.46 -4.70
C ALA A 706 -8.87 33.56 -4.56
N SER A 707 -8.11 32.94 -5.48
CA SER A 707 -6.65 33.05 -5.49
C SER A 707 -6.16 34.45 -5.87
N GLY A 708 -6.77 35.07 -6.88
CA GLY A 708 -6.43 36.43 -7.30
C GLY A 708 -6.74 37.48 -6.22
N THR A 709 -7.95 37.46 -5.66
CA THR A 709 -8.34 38.37 -4.57
C THR A 709 -7.57 38.09 -3.29
N GLY A 710 -7.33 36.83 -2.97
CA GLY A 710 -6.51 36.43 -1.83
C GLY A 710 -5.06 36.93 -1.95
N LEU A 711 -4.44 36.79 -3.12
CA LEU A 711 -3.09 37.31 -3.37
C LEU A 711 -3.06 38.84 -3.33
N ALA A 712 -4.06 39.51 -3.91
CA ALA A 712 -4.17 40.98 -3.85
C ALA A 712 -4.31 41.48 -2.41
N PHE A 713 -5.16 40.84 -1.61
CA PHE A 713 -5.34 41.19 -0.20
C PHE A 713 -4.07 40.93 0.61
N MET A 714 -3.40 39.80 0.38
CA MET A 714 -2.14 39.47 1.03
C MET A 714 -1.02 40.45 0.66
N ALA A 715 -0.90 40.80 -0.63
CA ALA A 715 0.06 41.80 -1.09
C ALA A 715 -0.23 43.18 -0.46
N TYR A 716 -1.49 43.62 -0.44
CA TYR A 716 -1.89 44.86 0.22
C TYR A 716 -1.57 44.83 1.72
N ALA A 717 -1.89 43.73 2.41
CA ALA A 717 -1.61 43.56 3.83
C ALA A 717 -0.11 43.57 4.16
N VAL A 718 0.75 43.08 3.27
CA VAL A 718 2.21 43.12 3.44
C VAL A 718 2.75 44.51 3.13
N MET A 719 2.31 45.14 2.04
CA MET A 719 2.80 46.45 1.59
C MET A 719 2.37 47.62 2.51
N THR A 720 1.27 47.47 3.24
CA THR A 720 0.77 48.50 4.18
C THR A 720 1.30 48.34 5.60
N ARG A 721 2.12 47.31 5.86
CA ARG A 721 2.78 47.14 7.15
C ARG A 721 4.11 47.88 7.17
N ASP A 722 4.36 48.60 8.25
CA ASP A 722 5.68 49.16 8.51
C ASP A 722 6.70 48.03 8.67
N ALA A 723 7.72 48.03 7.80
CA ALA A 723 8.85 47.13 7.87
C ALA A 723 10.03 47.88 8.55
N PRO A 724 10.20 47.76 9.89
CA PRO A 724 11.12 48.60 10.64
C PRO A 724 12.61 48.38 10.32
N ARG A 725 12.97 47.37 9.53
CA ARG A 725 14.36 47.07 9.13
C ARG A 725 14.41 46.62 7.66
N SER A 726 14.72 47.56 6.77
CA SER A 726 15.03 47.28 5.36
C SER A 726 16.56 47.22 5.17
N ILE A 727 17.02 46.33 4.28
CA ILE A 727 18.41 46.27 3.84
C ILE A 727 18.69 47.16 2.61
N ALA A 728 17.68 47.88 2.12
CA ALA A 728 17.81 48.72 0.93
C ALA A 728 18.83 49.87 1.10
N SER A 729 18.88 50.49 2.29
CA SER A 729 19.84 51.57 2.57
C SER A 729 21.29 51.10 2.43
N PHE A 730 21.60 49.88 2.91
CA PHE A 730 22.92 49.29 2.76
C PHE A 730 23.35 49.21 1.28
N PHE A 731 22.48 48.73 0.38
CA PHE A 731 22.84 48.62 -1.03
C PHE A 731 22.99 49.98 -1.70
N VAL A 732 22.14 50.95 -1.38
CA VAL A 732 22.22 52.31 -1.95
C VAL A 732 23.49 53.02 -1.50
N GLU A 733 23.86 52.90 -0.22
CA GLU A 733 25.05 53.55 0.34
C GLU A 733 26.35 52.87 -0.11
N ASN A 734 26.34 51.55 -0.32
CA ASN A 734 27.57 50.78 -0.55
C ASN A 734 27.77 50.30 -1.99
N ALA A 735 26.82 50.49 -2.92
CA ALA A 735 26.97 50.05 -4.31
C ALA A 735 28.22 50.62 -4.99
N TYR A 736 28.47 51.92 -4.84
CA TYR A 736 29.67 52.54 -5.41
C TYR A 736 30.92 52.23 -4.57
N ALA A 737 30.83 52.33 -3.25
CA ALA A 737 31.98 52.20 -2.35
C ALA A 737 32.57 50.77 -2.33
N LEU A 738 31.72 49.74 -2.41
CA LEU A 738 32.13 48.34 -2.35
C LEU A 738 32.10 47.67 -3.74
N GLY A 739 31.05 47.91 -4.54
CA GLY A 739 30.87 47.29 -5.86
C GLY A 739 31.38 48.11 -7.06
N GLY A 740 31.79 49.36 -6.82
CA GLY A 740 32.44 50.23 -7.81
C GLY A 740 31.53 50.85 -8.88
N GLY A 741 30.20 50.68 -8.80
CA GLY A 741 29.26 51.10 -9.85
C GLY A 741 28.09 51.93 -9.34
N HIS A 742 27.57 52.83 -10.19
CA HIS A 742 26.41 53.66 -9.86
C HIS A 742 25.07 52.97 -10.10
N ASN A 743 25.02 51.91 -10.93
CA ASN A 743 23.81 51.14 -11.12
C ASN A 743 23.64 50.12 -9.98
N VAL A 744 22.89 50.53 -8.93
CA VAL A 744 22.63 49.70 -7.74
C VAL A 744 22.03 48.33 -8.12
N VAL A 745 21.13 48.28 -9.10
CA VAL A 745 20.47 47.01 -9.50
C VAL A 745 21.49 46.06 -10.12
N ASN A 746 22.26 46.54 -11.11
CA ASN A 746 23.26 45.70 -11.75
C ASN A 746 24.36 45.27 -10.76
N VAL A 747 24.84 46.17 -9.91
CA VAL A 747 25.83 45.84 -8.86
C VAL A 747 25.28 44.77 -7.90
N ILE A 748 24.00 44.82 -7.52
CA ILE A 748 23.40 43.73 -6.75
C ILE A 748 23.46 42.41 -7.51
N LEU A 749 23.10 42.40 -8.80
CA LEU A 749 23.04 41.19 -9.61
C LEU A 749 24.42 40.58 -9.91
N VAL A 750 25.46 41.39 -10.11
CA VAL A 750 26.78 40.87 -10.53
C VAL A 750 27.82 40.80 -9.40
N ASP A 751 27.60 41.48 -8.27
CA ASP A 751 28.50 41.52 -7.13
C ASP A 751 27.81 41.00 -5.85
N PHE A 752 27.03 41.83 -5.15
CA PHE A 752 26.48 41.47 -3.82
C PHE A 752 25.67 40.17 -3.82
N ARG A 753 24.94 39.89 -4.90
CA ARG A 753 24.13 38.69 -5.12
C ARG A 753 24.47 38.02 -6.46
N GLY A 754 25.73 38.08 -6.88
CA GLY A 754 26.26 37.39 -8.06
C GLY A 754 25.92 35.90 -8.12
N PHE A 755 25.79 35.27 -6.95
CA PHE A 755 25.41 33.85 -6.84
C PHE A 755 23.99 33.56 -7.36
N ASP A 756 23.04 34.48 -7.12
CA ASP A 756 21.66 34.34 -7.59
C ASP A 756 21.64 34.38 -9.12
N THR A 757 22.37 35.32 -9.73
CA THR A 757 22.52 35.44 -11.19
C THR A 757 23.25 34.24 -11.81
N LEU A 758 24.27 33.67 -11.15
CA LEU A 758 24.89 32.42 -11.60
C LEU A 758 23.87 31.27 -11.66
N GLY A 759 22.98 31.19 -10.67
CA GLY A 759 21.88 30.24 -10.65
C GLY A 759 20.90 30.45 -11.81
N GLU A 760 20.46 31.68 -12.03
CA GLU A 760 19.53 32.05 -13.10
C GLU A 760 20.07 31.71 -14.50
N ILE A 761 21.31 32.06 -14.81
CA ILE A 761 21.91 31.75 -16.12
C ILE A 761 22.10 30.24 -16.30
N THR A 762 22.37 29.50 -15.22
CA THR A 762 22.44 28.04 -15.25
C THR A 762 21.07 27.44 -15.59
N VAL A 763 20.00 27.94 -14.96
CA VAL A 763 18.62 27.55 -15.28
C VAL A 763 18.29 27.85 -16.74
N LEU A 764 18.64 29.04 -17.24
CA LEU A 764 18.42 29.41 -18.64
C LEU A 764 19.14 28.47 -19.62
N GLY A 765 20.40 28.11 -19.33
CA GLY A 765 21.16 27.14 -20.11
C GLY A 765 20.50 25.75 -20.12
N ILE A 766 20.05 25.27 -18.95
CA ILE A 766 19.32 24.00 -18.82
C ILE A 766 18.02 24.03 -19.63
N VAL A 767 17.24 25.10 -19.55
CA VAL A 767 15.99 25.26 -20.31
C VAL A 767 16.26 25.23 -21.80
N ALA A 768 17.31 25.90 -22.29
CA ALA A 768 17.66 25.92 -23.70
C ALA A 768 18.05 24.52 -24.22
N LEU A 769 18.93 23.82 -23.50
CA LEU A 769 19.37 22.47 -23.83
C LEU A 769 18.22 21.47 -23.79
N THR A 770 17.33 21.58 -22.79
CA THR A 770 16.13 20.74 -22.66
C THR A 770 15.17 20.99 -23.82
N THR A 771 14.94 22.26 -24.17
CA THR A 771 14.08 22.64 -25.30
C THR A 771 14.63 22.07 -26.61
N PHE A 772 15.94 22.20 -26.85
CA PHE A 772 16.61 21.58 -27.99
C PHE A 772 16.45 20.05 -28.00
N ALA A 773 16.65 19.39 -26.85
CA ALA A 773 16.51 17.93 -26.74
C ALA A 773 15.08 17.44 -27.02
N LEU A 774 14.07 18.13 -26.48
CA LEU A 774 12.65 17.84 -26.72
C LEU A 774 12.28 18.05 -28.19
N LEU A 775 12.74 19.16 -28.79
CA LEU A 775 12.43 19.49 -30.18
C LEU A 775 13.21 18.66 -31.20
N ARG A 776 14.35 18.07 -30.82
CA ARG A 776 15.16 17.23 -31.72
C ARG A 776 14.38 16.05 -32.29
N ARG A 777 13.46 15.47 -31.51
CA ARG A 777 12.59 14.34 -31.92
C ARG A 777 11.11 14.73 -31.98
N PHE A 778 10.83 16.02 -32.12
CA PHE A 778 9.46 16.50 -32.25
C PHE A 778 8.75 15.86 -33.43
N ARG A 779 7.52 15.40 -33.20
CA ARG A 779 6.61 14.90 -34.23
C ARG A 779 5.35 15.77 -34.18
N PRO A 780 5.10 16.62 -35.18
CA PRO A 780 3.91 17.46 -35.19
C PRO A 780 2.64 16.60 -35.24
N ALA A 781 1.53 17.15 -34.75
CA ALA A 781 0.22 16.54 -34.91
C ALA A 781 -0.11 16.40 -36.41
N ALA A 782 -0.85 15.36 -36.79
CA ALA A 782 -1.18 15.09 -38.20
C ALA A 782 -1.82 16.30 -38.89
N ASP A 783 -2.73 16.98 -38.19
CA ASP A 783 -3.46 18.16 -38.67
C ASP A 783 -2.58 19.42 -38.83
N SER A 784 -1.34 19.38 -38.34
CA SER A 784 -0.36 20.49 -38.43
C SER A 784 0.75 20.22 -39.45
N ILE A 785 0.70 19.09 -40.16
CA ILE A 785 1.67 18.73 -41.22
C ILE A 785 1.34 19.44 -42.54
N GLU A 786 0.06 19.62 -42.83
CA GLU A 786 -0.40 20.24 -44.08
C GLU A 786 -0.01 21.73 -44.15
N ARG A 787 0.09 22.27 -45.38
CA ARG A 787 0.33 23.70 -45.59
C ARG A 787 -0.87 24.48 -45.02
N PRO A 788 -0.64 25.58 -44.27
CA PRO A 788 -1.72 26.45 -43.80
C PRO A 788 -2.65 26.89 -44.93
N GLU A 789 -3.96 26.98 -44.67
CA GLU A 789 -5.00 27.41 -45.64
C GLU A 789 -4.58 28.65 -46.43
N GLN A 790 -4.02 29.66 -45.75
CA GLN A 790 -3.55 30.89 -46.38
C GLN A 790 -2.40 30.67 -47.38
N GLN A 791 -1.46 29.76 -47.08
CA GLN A 791 -0.39 29.40 -48.02
C GLN A 791 -0.94 28.60 -49.20
N VAL A 792 -1.94 27.74 -48.96
CA VAL A 792 -2.61 26.98 -50.03
C VAL A 792 -3.35 27.92 -50.98
N ILE A 793 -4.15 28.84 -50.44
CA ILE A 793 -4.88 29.86 -51.23
C ILE A 793 -3.90 30.73 -52.02
N GLN A 794 -2.82 31.19 -51.39
CA GLN A 794 -1.79 31.99 -52.07
C GLN A 794 -1.10 31.21 -53.19
N SER A 795 -0.66 29.97 -52.93
CA SER A 795 -0.05 29.12 -53.95
C SER A 795 -1.01 28.78 -55.09
N GLY A 796 -2.31 28.64 -54.80
CA GLY A 796 -3.35 28.45 -55.81
C GLY A 796 -3.53 29.68 -56.70
N PHE A 797 -3.44 30.88 -56.13
CA PHE A 797 -3.48 32.15 -56.88
C PHE A 797 -2.21 32.36 -57.73
N GLU A 798 -1.04 31.97 -57.22
CA GLU A 798 0.25 32.02 -57.93
C GLU A 798 0.27 31.05 -59.12
N GLY A 799 -0.15 29.79 -58.90
CA GLY A 799 -0.23 28.77 -59.94
C GLY A 799 -1.23 29.10 -61.07
N GLN A 800 -2.22 29.97 -60.82
CA GLN A 800 -3.11 30.51 -61.85
C GLN A 800 -2.47 31.63 -62.69
N ARG A 801 -1.43 32.32 -62.17
CA ARG A 801 -0.73 33.41 -62.87
C ARG A 801 0.43 32.92 -63.74
N SER A 802 1.21 31.96 -63.27
CA SER A 802 2.30 31.30 -64.02
C SER A 802 2.86 30.11 -63.21
N ALA A 803 3.27 29.03 -63.89
CA ALA A 803 3.93 27.89 -63.25
C ALA A 803 5.27 28.25 -62.59
N ASP A 804 5.94 29.30 -63.07
CA ASP A 804 7.22 29.79 -62.53
C ASP A 804 7.04 30.84 -61.40
N ALA A 805 5.80 31.19 -61.05
CA ALA A 805 5.50 32.24 -60.07
C ALA A 805 5.35 31.73 -58.63
N GLU A 806 5.49 30.41 -58.37
CA GLU A 806 5.32 29.83 -57.03
C GLU A 806 6.35 30.43 -56.04
N GLY A 807 5.86 31.20 -55.06
CA GLY A 807 6.66 31.87 -54.04
C GLY A 807 7.10 33.31 -54.32
N THR A 808 6.84 33.87 -55.52
CA THR A 808 7.28 35.24 -55.90
C THR A 808 6.53 36.32 -55.13
N ILE A 809 5.23 36.14 -54.88
CA ILE A 809 4.41 37.14 -54.18
C ILE A 809 4.82 37.27 -52.71
N LEU A 810 5.18 36.16 -52.04
CA LEU A 810 5.67 36.21 -50.66
C LEU A 810 7.03 36.91 -50.55
N SER A 811 7.94 36.65 -51.50
CA SER A 811 9.23 37.36 -51.55
C SER A 811 9.04 38.86 -51.80
N ASP A 812 8.05 39.24 -52.62
CA ASP A 812 7.74 40.64 -52.90
C ASP A 812 7.14 41.34 -51.67
N PHE A 813 6.18 40.71 -50.99
CA PHE A 813 5.58 41.25 -49.76
C PHE A 813 6.59 41.40 -48.62
N LEU A 814 7.55 40.48 -48.51
CA LEU A 814 8.59 40.52 -47.47
C LEU A 814 9.82 41.31 -47.89
N PHE A 815 9.91 41.81 -49.13
CA PHE A 815 11.10 42.50 -49.62
C PHE A 815 11.46 43.71 -48.76
N VAL A 816 10.54 44.66 -48.61
CA VAL A 816 10.76 45.88 -47.81
C VAL A 816 11.03 45.56 -46.33
N PRO A 817 10.20 44.75 -45.63
CA PRO A 817 10.49 44.36 -44.25
C PRO A 817 11.84 43.65 -44.07
N SER A 818 12.20 42.75 -44.99
CA SER A 818 13.45 41.98 -44.89
C SER A 818 14.69 42.85 -45.06
N VAL A 819 14.65 43.87 -45.93
CA VAL A 819 15.74 44.84 -46.09
C VAL A 819 15.91 45.65 -44.81
N ILE A 820 14.81 46.15 -44.23
CA ILE A 820 14.85 46.91 -42.96
C ILE A 820 15.41 46.05 -41.83
N MET A 821 14.93 44.81 -41.67
CA MET A 821 15.42 43.88 -40.64
C MET A 821 16.92 43.57 -40.80
N ARG A 822 17.42 43.50 -42.04
CA ARG A 822 18.84 43.29 -42.31
C ARG A 822 19.68 44.52 -41.95
N TRP A 823 19.20 45.72 -42.25
CA TRP A 823 19.90 46.96 -41.89
C TRP A 823 19.91 47.22 -40.38
N LEU A 824 18.87 46.77 -39.67
CA LEU A 824 18.83 46.86 -38.21
C LEU A 824 19.84 45.94 -37.52
N PHE A 825 20.33 44.90 -38.17
CA PHE A 825 21.26 43.93 -37.56
C PHE A 825 22.54 44.55 -36.98
N PRO A 826 23.36 45.29 -37.75
CA PRO A 826 24.54 45.96 -37.19
C PRO A 826 24.18 47.01 -36.13
N VAL A 827 23.04 47.70 -36.28
CA VAL A 827 22.57 48.72 -35.33
C VAL A 827 22.25 48.08 -33.97
N ILE A 828 21.54 46.94 -33.97
CA ILE A 828 21.18 46.22 -32.74
C ILE A 828 22.42 45.62 -32.07
N ILE A 829 23.43 45.17 -32.85
CA ILE A 829 24.70 44.69 -32.29
C ILE A 829 25.42 45.83 -31.56
N VAL A 830 25.51 47.01 -32.18
CA VAL A 830 26.13 48.19 -31.55
C VAL A 830 25.34 48.58 -30.30
N LEU A 831 24.01 48.55 -30.34
CA LEU A 831 23.16 48.81 -29.18
C LEU A 831 23.39 47.78 -28.05
N ALA A 832 23.54 46.50 -28.38
CA ALA A 832 23.83 45.46 -27.39
C ALA A 832 25.19 45.69 -26.71
N ILE A 833 26.24 46.02 -27.48
CA ILE A 833 27.56 46.35 -26.94
C ILE A 833 27.47 47.61 -26.06
N TYR A 834 26.73 48.63 -26.49
CA TYR A 834 26.51 49.83 -25.70
C TYR A 834 25.82 49.54 -24.37
N LEU A 835 24.74 48.75 -24.37
CA LEU A 835 24.02 48.34 -23.16
C LEU A 835 24.86 47.48 -22.23
N PHE A 836 25.76 46.66 -22.78
CA PHE A 836 26.71 45.87 -22.00
C PHE A 836 27.73 46.77 -21.28
N LEU A 837 28.41 47.66 -22.03
CA LEU A 837 29.49 48.49 -21.49
C LEU A 837 29.01 49.52 -20.46
N ARG A 838 27.78 50.03 -20.60
CA ARG A 838 27.23 51.02 -19.66
C ARG A 838 26.58 50.41 -18.41
N GLY A 839 26.38 49.09 -18.38
CA GLY A 839 25.53 48.42 -17.38
C GLY A 839 25.96 48.62 -15.93
N HIS A 840 27.23 48.89 -15.68
CA HIS A 840 27.77 49.10 -14.33
C HIS A 840 27.36 50.46 -13.72
N ASP A 841 27.09 51.47 -14.55
CA ASP A 841 26.75 52.83 -14.12
C ASP A 841 25.38 53.32 -14.55
N GLN A 842 24.81 52.73 -15.60
CA GLN A 842 23.51 53.10 -16.16
C GLN A 842 22.68 51.86 -16.48
N PRO A 843 21.37 52.01 -16.75
CA PRO A 843 20.53 50.87 -17.09
C PRO A 843 21.10 50.07 -18.28
N GLY A 844 21.23 48.77 -18.12
CA GLY A 844 22.02 47.88 -18.97
C GLY A 844 22.59 46.67 -18.21
N GLY A 845 23.58 46.01 -18.81
CA GLY A 845 24.22 44.81 -18.26
C GLY A 845 24.17 43.63 -19.24
N GLY A 846 24.82 42.53 -18.88
CA GLY A 846 25.04 41.36 -19.72
C GLY A 846 23.76 40.62 -20.08
N PHE A 847 22.79 40.55 -19.17
CA PHE A 847 21.49 39.93 -19.47
C PHE A 847 20.72 40.72 -20.54
N ILE A 848 20.51 42.03 -20.32
CA ILE A 848 19.80 42.92 -21.24
C ILE A 848 20.50 42.94 -22.61
N ALA A 849 21.80 43.17 -22.62
CA ALA A 849 22.60 43.16 -23.83
C ALA A 849 22.53 41.80 -24.56
N GLY A 850 22.52 40.69 -23.83
CA GLY A 850 22.43 39.35 -24.40
C GLY A 850 21.09 39.11 -25.09
N ILE A 851 19.98 39.58 -24.51
CA ILE A 851 18.66 39.50 -25.16
C ILE A 851 18.63 40.43 -26.38
N THR A 852 19.14 41.66 -26.28
CA THR A 852 19.23 42.58 -27.42
C THR A 852 20.00 41.96 -28.59
N MET A 853 21.16 41.34 -28.32
CA MET A 853 21.93 40.62 -29.32
C MET A 853 21.15 39.42 -29.90
N SER A 854 20.39 38.70 -29.06
CA SER A 854 19.54 37.61 -29.50
C SER A 854 18.43 38.07 -30.46
N ILE A 855 17.84 39.25 -30.24
CA ILE A 855 16.86 39.84 -31.15
C ILE A 855 17.49 40.09 -32.53
N ALA A 856 18.75 40.51 -32.60
CA ALA A 856 19.45 40.68 -33.88
C ALA A 856 19.47 39.35 -34.68
N PHE A 857 19.78 38.23 -34.02
CA PHE A 857 19.71 36.90 -34.65
C PHE A 857 18.28 36.50 -35.01
N VAL A 858 17.31 36.73 -34.13
CA VAL A 858 15.89 36.45 -34.40
C VAL A 858 15.43 37.16 -35.68
N LEU A 859 15.74 38.44 -35.84
CA LEU A 859 15.40 39.21 -37.04
C LEU A 859 16.07 38.66 -38.30
N GLN A 860 17.31 38.18 -38.22
CA GLN A 860 17.97 37.53 -39.35
C GLN A 860 17.27 36.23 -39.77
N TYR A 861 16.87 35.40 -38.79
CA TYR A 861 16.14 34.17 -39.05
C TYR A 861 14.75 34.45 -39.67
N LEU A 862 14.08 35.53 -39.25
CA LEU A 862 12.81 35.96 -39.84
C LEU A 862 12.97 36.54 -41.26
N ALA A 863 14.00 37.36 -41.50
CA ALA A 863 14.21 38.06 -42.76
C ALA A 863 14.87 37.21 -43.86
N GLY A 864 15.79 36.32 -43.49
CA GLY A 864 16.54 35.47 -44.42
C GLY A 864 16.03 34.04 -44.52
N GLY A 865 15.31 33.56 -43.50
CA GLY A 865 15.00 32.14 -43.33
C GLY A 865 16.21 31.34 -42.84
N THR A 866 15.94 30.16 -42.28
CA THR A 866 16.96 29.37 -41.56
C THR A 866 18.16 28.96 -42.41
N ARG A 867 17.94 28.50 -43.65
CA ARG A 867 19.03 28.08 -44.55
C ARG A 867 19.97 29.24 -44.89
N TRP A 868 19.39 30.39 -45.24
CA TRP A 868 20.18 31.57 -45.63
C TRP A 868 21.09 32.05 -44.50
N VAL A 869 20.59 32.02 -43.25
CA VAL A 869 21.36 32.43 -42.08
C VAL A 869 22.46 31.43 -41.77
N GLU A 870 22.16 30.12 -41.74
CA GLU A 870 23.14 29.09 -41.37
C GLU A 870 24.24 28.89 -42.45
N ASP A 871 23.93 29.17 -43.71
CA ASP A 871 24.93 29.16 -44.80
C ASP A 871 25.92 30.34 -44.71
N ARG A 872 25.53 31.45 -44.07
CA ARG A 872 26.30 32.71 -44.04
C ARG A 872 26.89 33.06 -42.68
N LEU A 873 26.26 32.60 -41.59
CA LEU A 873 26.67 32.84 -40.22
C LEU A 873 26.94 31.50 -39.53
N ARG A 874 28.16 31.32 -39.04
CA ARG A 874 28.53 30.17 -38.21
C ARG A 874 28.07 30.43 -36.77
N ILE A 875 26.91 29.89 -36.42
CA ILE A 875 26.33 30.02 -35.09
C ILE A 875 26.55 28.71 -34.34
N LEU A 876 27.14 28.79 -33.15
CA LEU A 876 27.49 27.63 -32.32
C LEU A 876 26.92 27.78 -30.89
N PRO A 877 25.57 27.78 -30.72
CA PRO A 877 24.93 28.21 -29.48
C PRO A 877 25.29 27.36 -28.26
N THR A 878 25.52 26.05 -28.44
CA THR A 878 25.92 25.15 -27.35
C THR A 878 27.30 25.48 -26.80
N TYR A 879 28.23 25.90 -27.65
CA TYR A 879 29.55 26.38 -27.22
C TYR A 879 29.45 27.71 -26.50
N TRP A 880 28.54 28.60 -26.92
CA TRP A 880 28.29 29.86 -26.22
C TRP A 880 27.72 29.63 -24.82
N ILE A 881 26.75 28.72 -24.65
CA ILE A 881 26.23 28.35 -23.32
C ILE A 881 27.37 27.83 -22.43
N GLY A 882 28.17 26.89 -22.94
CA GLY A 882 29.30 26.32 -22.20
C GLY A 882 30.37 27.35 -21.84
N ALA A 883 30.77 28.20 -22.81
CA ALA A 883 31.75 29.26 -22.60
C ALA A 883 31.25 30.32 -21.61
N GLY A 884 29.97 30.70 -21.68
CA GLY A 884 29.37 31.65 -20.74
C GLY A 884 29.33 31.13 -19.30
N LEU A 885 28.90 29.87 -19.10
CA LEU A 885 28.94 29.23 -17.77
C LEU A 885 30.36 29.09 -17.24
N LEU A 886 31.30 28.64 -18.08
CA LEU A 886 32.69 28.50 -17.68
C LEU A 886 33.29 29.85 -17.32
N LEU A 887 33.02 30.90 -18.10
CA LEU A 887 33.53 32.24 -17.82
C LEU A 887 32.98 32.80 -16.51
N ALA A 888 31.67 32.69 -16.27
CA ALA A 888 31.05 33.11 -15.01
C ALA A 888 31.60 32.34 -13.80
N LEU A 889 31.74 31.02 -13.92
CA LEU A 889 32.28 30.16 -12.88
C LEU A 889 33.77 30.45 -12.60
N LEU A 890 34.58 30.55 -13.64
CA LEU A 890 36.01 30.85 -13.54
C LEU A 890 36.25 32.24 -12.96
N THR A 891 35.40 33.22 -13.28
CA THR A 891 35.47 34.56 -12.68
C THR A 891 35.22 34.47 -11.16
N GLY A 892 34.24 33.69 -10.73
CA GLY A 892 33.98 33.46 -9.30
C GLY A 892 35.10 32.69 -8.59
N ILE A 893 35.61 31.60 -9.19
CA ILE A 893 36.74 30.80 -8.68
C ILE A 893 38.02 31.64 -8.62
N GLY A 894 38.20 32.58 -9.54
CA GLY A 894 39.35 33.47 -9.58
C GLY A 894 39.57 34.21 -8.26
N SER A 895 38.49 34.50 -7.51
CA SER A 895 38.57 35.12 -6.18
C SER A 895 39.33 34.27 -5.15
N TRP A 896 39.20 32.93 -5.23
CA TRP A 896 39.88 32.00 -4.32
C TRP A 896 41.39 32.03 -4.46
N LEU A 897 41.90 32.29 -5.67
CA LEU A 897 43.34 32.41 -5.92
C LEU A 897 43.98 33.57 -5.14
N PHE A 898 43.17 34.54 -4.72
CA PHE A 898 43.59 35.70 -3.95
C PHE A 898 43.13 35.65 -2.49
N GLY A 899 42.63 34.50 -2.01
CA GLY A 899 42.19 34.31 -0.62
C GLY A 899 40.83 34.94 -0.28
N TYR A 900 40.07 35.40 -1.29
CA TYR A 900 38.74 35.96 -1.10
C TYR A 900 37.63 34.90 -1.30
N PRO A 901 36.44 35.06 -0.69
CA PRO A 901 35.28 34.21 -0.96
C PRO A 901 34.88 34.18 -2.45
N PHE A 902 34.14 33.14 -2.84
CA PHE A 902 33.63 32.98 -4.20
C PHE A 902 32.84 34.21 -4.67
N LEU A 903 33.06 34.66 -5.91
CA LEU A 903 32.42 35.84 -6.53
C LEU A 903 32.66 37.17 -5.80
N THR A 904 33.78 37.33 -5.10
CA THR A 904 34.18 38.64 -4.58
C THR A 904 34.69 39.51 -5.73
N THR A 905 34.06 40.65 -6.00
CA THR A 905 34.52 41.53 -7.08
C THR A 905 35.65 42.45 -6.64
N SER A 906 36.47 42.86 -7.61
CA SER A 906 37.49 43.88 -7.46
C SER A 906 37.31 44.89 -8.58
N PHE A 907 37.30 46.18 -8.25
CA PHE A 907 37.19 47.27 -9.22
C PHE A 907 38.44 48.16 -9.20
N ARG A 908 38.89 48.60 -10.39
CA ARG A 908 39.94 49.61 -10.57
C ARG A 908 39.68 50.42 -11.84
N TYR A 909 40.06 51.70 -11.84
CA TYR A 909 40.11 52.47 -13.08
C TYR A 909 41.42 52.16 -13.82
N LEU A 910 41.31 51.64 -15.05
CA LEU A 910 42.43 51.41 -15.96
C LEU A 910 42.55 52.60 -16.91
N ASP A 911 43.75 53.15 -17.06
CA ASP A 911 44.00 54.25 -17.99
C ASP A 911 44.43 53.66 -19.34
N LEU A 912 43.51 53.66 -20.31
CA LEU A 912 43.75 53.09 -21.63
C LEU A 912 44.15 54.21 -22.62
N PRO A 913 45.25 54.04 -23.38
CA PRO A 913 45.64 55.03 -24.38
C PRO A 913 44.53 55.18 -25.42
N LEU A 914 44.14 56.44 -25.70
CA LEU A 914 42.99 56.90 -26.53
C LEU A 914 41.63 57.01 -25.83
N PHE A 915 41.37 56.28 -24.75
CA PHE A 915 40.03 56.20 -24.13
C PHE A 915 39.94 56.76 -22.71
N GLY A 916 41.09 57.07 -22.08
CA GLY A 916 41.17 57.63 -20.73
C GLY A 916 40.90 56.59 -19.64
N LYS A 917 40.54 57.06 -18.44
CA LYS A 917 40.23 56.20 -17.28
C LYS A 917 38.91 55.48 -17.46
N ILE A 918 38.95 54.16 -17.66
CA ILE A 918 37.78 53.30 -17.77
C ILE A 918 37.60 52.48 -16.48
N PRO A 919 36.42 52.50 -15.85
CA PRO A 919 36.14 51.62 -14.71
C PRO A 919 36.16 50.16 -15.19
N MET A 920 37.04 49.36 -14.60
CA MET A 920 37.17 47.93 -14.89
C MET A 920 36.95 47.16 -13.60
N ALA A 921 35.85 46.39 -13.57
CA ALA A 921 35.54 45.48 -12.48
C ALA A 921 35.63 44.03 -12.97
N THR A 922 36.07 43.13 -12.09
CA THR A 922 36.00 41.68 -12.37
C THR A 922 34.55 41.23 -12.61
N ALA A 923 33.57 41.96 -12.07
CA ALA A 923 32.15 41.82 -12.39
C ALA A 923 31.83 41.92 -13.89
N LEU A 924 32.60 42.68 -14.68
CA LEU A 924 32.40 42.78 -16.14
C LEU A 924 32.70 41.43 -16.84
N LEU A 925 33.65 40.65 -16.33
CA LEU A 925 33.95 39.30 -16.86
C LEU A 925 32.84 38.31 -16.52
N PHE A 926 32.28 38.42 -15.31
CA PHE A 926 31.11 37.65 -14.91
C PHE A 926 29.90 37.98 -15.80
N ASP A 927 29.64 39.27 -16.01
CA ASP A 927 28.56 39.78 -16.85
C ASP A 927 28.75 39.45 -18.35
N LEU A 928 30.01 39.37 -18.82
CA LEU A 928 30.33 38.82 -20.14
C LEU A 928 29.95 37.35 -20.25
N GLY A 929 30.16 36.56 -19.18
CA GLY A 929 29.70 35.19 -19.10
C GLY A 929 28.17 35.08 -19.21
N VAL A 930 27.45 35.94 -18.49
CA VAL A 930 25.98 36.09 -18.57
C VAL A 930 25.56 36.42 -20.01
N PHE A 931 26.16 37.43 -20.62
CA PHE A 931 25.88 37.86 -22.00
C PHE A 931 26.01 36.70 -22.99
N ILE A 932 27.17 36.02 -23.01
CA ILE A 932 27.45 34.92 -23.95
C ILE A 932 26.43 33.79 -23.76
N LEU A 933 26.10 33.46 -22.50
CA LEU A 933 25.14 32.41 -22.20
C LEU A 933 23.74 32.75 -22.68
N VAL A 934 23.25 33.96 -22.38
CA VAL A 934 21.90 34.40 -22.75
C VAL A 934 21.72 34.39 -24.27
N VAL A 935 22.74 34.84 -25.01
CA VAL A 935 22.76 34.75 -26.48
C VAL A 935 22.72 33.28 -26.92
N GLY A 936 23.60 32.45 -26.37
CA GLY A 936 23.63 31.02 -26.68
C GLY A 936 22.30 30.30 -26.42
N ALA A 937 21.70 30.54 -25.26
CA ALA A 937 20.44 29.92 -24.86
C ALA A 937 19.27 30.33 -25.77
N THR A 938 19.11 31.63 -26.00
CA THR A 938 18.00 32.17 -26.80
C THR A 938 18.11 31.74 -28.26
N VAL A 939 19.32 31.83 -28.83
CA VAL A 939 19.57 31.42 -30.22
C VAL A 939 19.42 29.90 -30.38
N LEU A 940 19.81 29.09 -29.38
CA LEU A 940 19.58 27.63 -29.43
C LEU A 940 18.08 27.30 -29.49
N ILE A 941 17.25 27.96 -28.68
CA ILE A 941 15.80 27.78 -28.69
C ILE A 941 15.22 28.18 -30.06
N LEU A 942 15.63 29.33 -30.59
CA LEU A 942 15.24 29.81 -31.92
C LEU A 942 15.58 28.78 -33.00
N VAL A 943 16.83 28.30 -33.03
CA VAL A 943 17.33 27.31 -34.00
C VAL A 943 16.52 26.01 -33.88
N ALA A 944 16.26 25.54 -32.66
CA ALA A 944 15.50 24.31 -32.42
C ALA A 944 14.07 24.37 -32.98
N ILE A 945 13.41 25.53 -32.86
CA ILE A 945 12.06 25.78 -33.41
C ILE A 945 12.14 25.96 -34.93
N ALA A 946 13.10 26.75 -35.41
CA ALA A 946 13.27 27.06 -36.82
C ALA A 946 13.56 25.80 -37.65
N HIS A 947 14.38 24.87 -37.15
CA HIS A 947 14.66 23.58 -37.81
C HIS A 947 13.42 22.71 -38.01
N GLN A 948 12.36 22.88 -37.21
CA GLN A 948 11.11 22.14 -37.44
C GLN A 948 10.45 22.53 -38.77
N SER A 949 10.59 23.79 -39.19
CA SER A 949 10.02 24.29 -40.44
C SER A 949 10.71 23.75 -41.70
N ILE A 950 12.00 23.35 -41.59
CA ILE A 950 12.78 22.81 -42.72
C ILE A 950 12.57 21.30 -42.86
N ARG A 951 12.24 20.60 -41.77
CA ARG A 951 11.98 19.16 -41.74
C ARG A 951 10.59 18.86 -42.34
N GLY A 952 10.43 19.12 -43.63
CA GLY A 952 9.23 18.79 -44.41
C GLY A 952 8.98 17.27 -44.42
N ALA A 953 7.72 16.90 -44.21
CA ALA A 953 7.25 15.52 -44.23
C ALA A 953 7.45 14.88 -45.62
N LYS A 954 7.95 13.64 -45.64
CA LYS A 954 7.67 12.73 -46.77
C LYS A 954 6.14 12.67 -46.90
N PRO A 955 5.55 12.89 -48.09
CA PRO A 955 4.11 12.90 -48.26
C PRO A 955 3.54 11.57 -47.78
N ALA A 956 2.80 11.61 -46.67
CA ALA A 956 1.93 10.51 -46.29
C ALA A 956 0.87 10.40 -47.40
N ARG A 957 0.68 9.18 -47.92
CA ARG A 957 -0.28 8.84 -48.97
C ARG A 957 -1.56 9.66 -48.84
N LEU A 958 -1.84 10.44 -49.88
CA LEU A 958 -3.08 11.19 -50.11
C LEU A 958 -4.27 10.39 -49.54
N ARG A 959 -4.90 10.91 -48.49
CA ARG A 959 -6.32 10.58 -48.24
C ARG A 959 -7.11 11.25 -49.38
N PRO A 960 -8.03 10.54 -50.05
CA PRO A 960 -8.85 11.15 -51.08
C PRO A 960 -9.61 12.33 -50.47
N ALA A 961 -9.65 13.44 -51.21
CA ALA A 961 -10.31 14.67 -50.82
C ALA A 961 -11.74 14.37 -50.34
N ARG A 962 -12.12 14.93 -49.19
CA ARG A 962 -13.54 15.03 -48.83
C ARG A 962 -14.19 15.86 -49.92
N VAL A 963 -15.03 15.23 -50.72
CA VAL A 963 -15.97 15.92 -51.60
C VAL A 963 -16.93 16.66 -50.68
N ASP A 964 -16.86 17.99 -50.67
CA ASP A 964 -17.90 18.82 -50.10
C ASP A 964 -19.19 18.58 -50.90
N THR A 965 -20.08 17.77 -50.35
CA THR A 965 -21.46 17.69 -50.81
C THR A 965 -22.13 19.04 -50.55
N PRO A 966 -22.73 19.69 -51.56
CA PRO A 966 -23.52 20.90 -51.33
C PRO A 966 -24.69 20.58 -50.38
N PRO A 967 -25.19 21.56 -49.61
CA PRO A 967 -26.36 21.35 -48.77
C PRO A 967 -27.53 20.95 -49.67
N ALA A 968 -28.16 19.81 -49.36
CA ALA A 968 -29.35 19.33 -50.05
C ALA A 968 -30.43 20.42 -49.98
N GLY A 969 -30.71 21.04 -51.12
CA GLY A 969 -31.90 21.84 -51.33
C GLY A 969 -33.12 20.94 -51.23
N ASN A 970 -34.07 21.33 -50.40
CA ASN A 970 -35.44 20.83 -50.45
C ASN A 970 -36.00 21.12 -51.85
N ALA A 971 -36.38 20.08 -52.58
CA ALA A 971 -37.26 20.18 -53.74
C ALA A 971 -38.22 18.98 -53.74
N GLU A 972 -39.46 19.34 -53.99
CA GLU A 972 -40.72 18.60 -53.92
C GLU A 972 -40.89 17.45 -54.92
N ALA A 973 -41.89 16.60 -54.62
CA ALA A 973 -42.85 15.97 -55.54
C ALA A 973 -42.34 15.09 -56.70
N GLU A 974 -42.52 13.76 -56.56
CA GLU A 974 -43.58 12.95 -57.22
C GLU A 974 -43.59 11.52 -56.65
#